data_AF-A0A7C6G208-F1
#
_entry.id   AF-A0A7C6G208-F1
#
_cell.length_a   1.000
_cell.length_b   1.000
_cell.length_c   1.000
_cell.angle_alpha   90.00
_cell.angle_beta   90.00
_cell.angle_gamma   90.00
#
_symmetry.space_group_name_H-M   'P 1'
#
loop_
_entity.id
_entity.type
_entity.pdbx_description
1 polymer ?
#
loop_
_entity_poly.entity_id
_entity_poly.type
_entity_poly.pdbx_seq_one_letter_code
_entity_poly.pdbx_strand_id
1 'polypeptide(L)'
;MSKSLPAYLKNFTCYLLRVQFSAQKEVEIKESWLHLPSYALGDALMNSKNYRHLYDTLFKPTEGRFRNVPSRIIVRTDGAKRSKFSKNEILNLYVTVVSNNKQEVVDFINFLPEWSRFHFFKNYSFRFHSSYLLNPVSNEFEYGKESSIEPLDFNFFSKRLAKWKDTLEIRFLTPTSYVKDQLLTVDISYDELIKRVQNRVLNLYYSFLAPTDVIEENIDSETETDAVILLNGVSFPTQMIIKKKKYNLSGLKGFICYSTPYSYEDDYLLALAYYIHVGNNTVRGNGQIEAVACKNRYFAKYIDKLRNEKVAEELIEKIENHAYIPSTYRSIKIPKSDGTYRKLEIPTTEDIQLQKAMAEVLYPTIDRKMRYQNFAYRRGKGALAAVEQVQKWIKSHGETHFVIRCDIDDFFDNISVPLLLKKLYDAVQDAAVCHLAALWISSGKVNSQNQYEENTDGIPQGSAVSPLLANLYLTEFDRFIENKITKHFIRYADDILLLVPKEEKTIRVLQMLTDYLEANLKLNLNQEFYVGSLKDGFTFLGIEFQSNGKLNISNDKKNRIDDKIKRALWLADENDFSDLEKTVQGLKNYYGKLLTHEDKQKIDDIIVEVYRTYLQKEKQPFVIPERVALLSKIGFITDKYADGKWEKQIKPKKLKLTPKAENVKESLKIQKRKHLQAQAEECELVVTQPGSFVGISKNKIQVKNGGKTIVSKSINSIRQISILSPGVTVSSYVTKHCAKKDIQIAYFDTHGVIYAAVNNPSNILPENMQAQLLLSDEKKSLFIIELLKNKTLNQLKLLKYYAKYHRKKSNTVFDTLETCINEMNEKYDKFPLEEGYEELRKKLFLWEAQFAIIYWRGVRALLSETEYPFAEREYQNAEGIVNQMLNYGYALLESKVMRTIHTWQLSPNISYLHAVNGKDPTLCFDLMEQYRTFVIDRSVIAIITKGEKIAQEQSSGLLTLDTRKKLISKINERWFAIEKYKGKEILLSELMHKLMEHFLTFCKGEVSKPKFYTPKW
;
A
#
# COMPACT_ATOMS: atom_id res chain seq x y z
N MET A 1 6.23 42.12 12.41
CA MET A 1 6.44 41.12 11.34
C MET A 1 5.72 41.44 10.02
N SER A 2 5.00 42.57 9.88
CA SER A 2 4.28 42.95 8.64
C SER A 2 5.15 43.34 7.44
N LYS A 3 6.47 43.48 7.60
CA LYS A 3 7.37 43.99 6.55
C LYS A 3 7.60 43.02 5.38
N SER A 4 7.45 41.70 5.57
CA SER A 4 7.83 40.69 4.57
C SER A 4 6.76 40.30 3.54
N LEU A 5 5.46 40.47 3.82
CA LEU A 5 4.40 40.05 2.88
C LEU A 5 4.48 40.82 1.54
N PRO A 6 4.36 40.15 0.38
CA PRO A 6 4.25 40.79 -0.94
C PRO A 6 3.10 41.82 -1.05
N ALA A 7 3.26 42.79 -1.95
CA ALA A 7 2.28 43.85 -2.18
C ALA A 7 0.93 43.30 -2.68
N TYR A 8 0.94 42.30 -3.56
CA TYR A 8 -0.27 41.67 -4.12
C TYR A 8 -1.16 40.99 -3.06
N LEU A 9 -0.60 40.62 -1.90
CA LEU A 9 -1.34 40.06 -0.76
C LEU A 9 -1.86 41.14 0.19
N LYS A 10 -1.05 42.20 0.42
CA LYS A 10 -1.45 43.37 1.22
C LYS A 10 -2.59 44.17 0.59
N ASN A 11 -2.64 44.21 -0.73
CA ASN A 11 -3.58 45.04 -1.49
C ASN A 11 -4.76 44.22 -2.08
N PHE A 12 -4.91 42.95 -1.70
CA PHE A 12 -6.02 42.12 -2.19
C PHE A 12 -7.35 42.49 -1.52
N THR A 13 -8.39 42.71 -2.33
CA THR A 13 -9.74 43.04 -1.86
C THR A 13 -10.81 42.20 -2.58
N CYS A 14 -11.86 41.82 -1.85
CA CYS A 14 -13.05 41.20 -2.42
C CYS A 14 -14.29 41.43 -1.54
N TYR A 15 -15.47 41.10 -2.07
CA TYR A 15 -16.76 41.18 -1.38
C TYR A 15 -17.40 39.79 -1.34
N LEU A 16 -18.04 39.42 -0.24
CA LEU A 16 -18.76 38.13 -0.13
C LEU A 16 -20.24 38.37 0.21
N LEU A 17 -21.12 37.91 -0.67
CA LEU A 17 -22.56 38.03 -0.55
C LEU A 17 -23.22 36.69 -0.22
N ARG A 18 -24.28 36.71 0.59
CA ARG A 18 -25.24 35.62 0.75
C ARG A 18 -26.55 36.04 0.08
N VAL A 19 -26.86 35.45 -1.07
CA VAL A 19 -28.07 35.72 -1.86
C VAL A 19 -29.09 34.63 -1.60
N GLN A 20 -30.36 34.98 -1.37
CA GLN A 20 -31.42 34.05 -1.04
C GLN A 20 -32.50 34.01 -2.11
N PHE A 21 -32.96 32.80 -2.44
CA PHE A 21 -34.07 32.55 -3.36
C PHE A 21 -35.10 31.64 -2.69
N SER A 22 -36.39 31.98 -2.79
CA SER A 22 -37.49 31.19 -2.20
C SER A 22 -38.21 30.36 -3.26
N ALA A 23 -38.34 29.06 -3.02
CA ALA A 23 -39.11 28.14 -3.87
C ALA A 23 -40.61 28.47 -3.81
N GLN A 24 -41.24 28.82 -4.93
CA GLN A 24 -42.65 29.25 -4.95
C GLN A 24 -43.67 28.08 -4.90
N LYS A 25 -43.17 26.86 -5.10
CA LYS A 25 -43.87 25.58 -5.08
C LYS A 25 -42.89 24.50 -4.62
N GLU A 26 -43.30 23.23 -4.55
CA GLU A 26 -42.33 22.14 -4.36
C GLU A 26 -41.45 21.96 -5.62
N VAL A 27 -40.14 21.81 -5.43
CA VAL A 27 -39.14 21.73 -6.50
C VAL A 27 -38.32 20.46 -6.36
N GLU A 28 -38.19 19.68 -7.44
CA GLU A 28 -37.24 18.56 -7.54
C GLU A 28 -36.28 18.78 -8.73
N ILE A 29 -35.01 19.02 -8.43
CA ILE A 29 -33.93 19.24 -9.39
C ILE A 29 -33.22 17.90 -9.64
N LYS A 30 -33.53 17.26 -10.78
CA LYS A 30 -33.05 15.91 -11.12
C LYS A 30 -31.61 15.85 -11.65
N GLU A 31 -30.99 17.00 -11.90
CA GLU A 31 -29.67 17.14 -12.51
C GLU A 31 -28.58 17.57 -11.51
N SER A 32 -27.31 17.51 -11.95
CA SER A 32 -26.14 17.95 -11.19
C SER A 32 -26.03 19.48 -11.09
N TRP A 33 -26.97 20.10 -10.38
CA TRP A 33 -27.24 21.54 -10.42
C TRP A 33 -26.15 22.47 -9.85
N LEU A 34 -25.06 21.93 -9.31
CA LEU A 34 -23.98 22.68 -8.65
C LEU A 34 -23.39 23.83 -9.49
N HIS A 35 -23.39 23.68 -10.83
CA HIS A 35 -22.89 24.69 -11.76
C HIS A 35 -24.02 25.48 -12.46
N LEU A 36 -25.28 25.04 -12.37
CA LEU A 36 -26.40 25.66 -13.09
C LEU A 36 -26.67 27.11 -12.67
N PRO A 37 -26.59 27.51 -11.38
CA PRO A 37 -26.64 28.93 -11.02
C PRO A 37 -25.53 29.77 -11.67
N SER A 38 -24.32 29.24 -11.82
CA SER A 38 -23.22 29.98 -12.48
C SER A 38 -23.47 30.16 -13.98
N TYR A 39 -23.91 29.11 -14.67
CA TYR A 39 -24.30 29.24 -16.08
C TYR A 39 -25.51 30.15 -16.27
N ALA A 40 -26.51 30.07 -15.39
CA ALA A 40 -27.68 30.94 -15.41
C ALA A 40 -27.34 32.40 -15.05
N LEU A 41 -26.25 32.66 -14.33
CA LEU A 41 -25.73 34.01 -14.12
C LEU A 41 -25.17 34.58 -15.43
N GLY A 42 -24.33 33.81 -16.14
CA GLY A 42 -23.82 34.22 -17.45
C GLY A 42 -24.93 34.48 -18.46
N ASP A 43 -25.91 33.57 -18.56
CA ASP A 43 -27.10 33.72 -19.42
C ASP A 43 -27.90 34.98 -19.07
N ALA A 44 -28.19 35.20 -17.79
CA ALA A 44 -28.97 36.33 -17.34
C ALA A 44 -28.25 37.68 -17.51
N LEU A 45 -26.93 37.72 -17.34
CA LEU A 45 -26.14 38.94 -17.56
C LEU A 45 -26.03 39.30 -19.06
N MET A 46 -25.72 38.34 -19.94
CA MET A 46 -25.65 38.60 -21.39
C MET A 46 -26.97 39.17 -21.97
N ASN A 47 -28.10 38.73 -21.42
CA ASN A 47 -29.45 39.07 -21.87
C ASN A 47 -30.11 40.19 -21.03
N SER A 48 -29.43 40.74 -20.02
CA SER A 48 -29.92 41.92 -19.29
C SER A 48 -29.87 43.15 -20.19
N LYS A 49 -30.87 44.04 -20.07
CA LYS A 49 -30.83 45.34 -20.74
C LYS A 49 -29.99 46.38 -20.00
N ASN A 50 -29.91 46.26 -18.67
CA ASN A 50 -29.37 47.30 -17.79
C ASN A 50 -28.02 46.90 -17.16
N TYR A 51 -27.73 45.59 -17.06
CA TYR A 51 -26.59 45.07 -16.31
C TYR A 51 -25.64 44.21 -17.16
N ARG A 52 -25.73 44.31 -18.49
CA ARG A 52 -24.91 43.52 -19.42
C ARG A 52 -23.41 43.77 -19.26
N HIS A 53 -23.01 44.99 -18.89
CA HIS A 53 -21.60 45.32 -18.63
C HIS A 53 -20.97 44.40 -17.58
N LEU A 54 -21.73 43.93 -16.58
CA LEU A 54 -21.22 42.99 -15.58
C LEU A 54 -20.88 41.61 -16.17
N TYR A 55 -21.39 41.25 -17.35
CA TYR A 55 -20.90 40.08 -18.08
C TYR A 55 -19.44 40.31 -18.52
N ASP A 56 -19.20 41.43 -19.20
CA ASP A 56 -17.93 41.78 -19.84
C ASP A 56 -16.90 42.39 -18.86
N THR A 57 -17.30 42.83 -17.67
CA THR A 57 -16.37 43.30 -16.60
C THR A 57 -16.16 42.31 -15.46
N LEU A 58 -17.17 41.52 -15.05
CA LEU A 58 -17.07 40.62 -13.88
C LEU A 58 -17.14 39.13 -14.23
N PHE A 59 -18.10 38.71 -15.06
CA PHE A 59 -18.39 37.28 -15.25
C PHE A 59 -17.43 36.58 -16.21
N LYS A 60 -17.18 37.16 -17.39
CA LYS A 60 -16.26 36.65 -18.41
C LYS A 60 -15.51 37.82 -19.05
N PRO A 61 -14.53 38.41 -18.33
CA PRO A 61 -13.97 39.68 -18.76
C PRO A 61 -13.18 39.55 -20.06
N THR A 62 -13.41 40.47 -21.00
CA THR A 62 -12.73 40.48 -22.32
C THR A 62 -11.37 41.17 -22.28
N GLU A 63 -11.12 41.98 -21.26
CA GLU A 63 -9.89 42.75 -21.07
C GLU A 63 -9.17 42.30 -19.78
N GLY A 64 -7.83 42.25 -19.84
CA GLY A 64 -6.98 41.85 -18.72
C GLY A 64 -5.54 41.60 -19.17
N ARG A 65 -4.58 41.68 -18.23
CA ARG A 65 -3.13 41.65 -18.57
C ARG A 65 -2.56 40.29 -19.00
N PHE A 66 -3.36 39.21 -18.93
CA PHE A 66 -2.91 37.84 -19.23
C PHE A 66 -3.83 37.19 -20.27
N ARG A 67 -3.25 36.33 -21.14
CA ARG A 67 -3.97 35.62 -22.23
C ARG A 67 -5.22 34.84 -21.79
N ASN A 68 -5.27 34.37 -20.54
CA ASN A 68 -6.41 33.64 -19.96
C ASN A 68 -7.02 34.42 -18.79
N VAL A 69 -7.80 35.46 -19.13
CA VAL A 69 -8.46 36.36 -18.17
C VAL A 69 -9.46 35.60 -17.29
N PRO A 70 -9.29 35.56 -15.95
CA PRO A 70 -10.16 34.78 -15.08
C PRO A 70 -11.44 35.53 -14.67
N SER A 71 -12.55 34.80 -14.49
CA SER A 71 -13.76 35.37 -13.88
C SER A 71 -13.49 35.96 -12.48
N ARG A 72 -14.08 37.13 -12.23
CA ARG A 72 -14.05 37.87 -10.95
C ARG A 72 -15.20 37.49 -10.02
N ILE A 73 -16.20 36.75 -10.51
CA ILE A 73 -17.32 36.22 -9.72
C ILE A 73 -17.14 34.73 -9.46
N ILE A 74 -17.42 34.29 -8.24
CA ILE A 74 -17.47 32.86 -7.87
C ILE A 74 -18.79 32.57 -7.14
N VAL A 75 -19.69 31.83 -7.80
CA VAL A 75 -21.02 31.43 -7.26
C VAL A 75 -20.98 30.03 -6.64
N ARG A 76 -21.58 29.87 -5.46
CA ARG A 76 -21.75 28.59 -4.74
C ARG A 76 -23.16 28.44 -4.18
N THR A 77 -23.54 27.22 -3.80
CA THR A 77 -24.91 26.86 -3.36
C THR A 77 -24.90 26.18 -1.98
N ASP A 78 -25.98 26.31 -1.19
CA ASP A 78 -26.10 25.74 0.15
C ASP A 78 -26.45 24.24 0.20
N GLY A 79 -25.52 23.44 -0.31
CA GLY A 79 -25.50 21.99 -0.10
C GLY A 79 -25.65 21.21 -1.40
N ALA A 80 -24.56 20.60 -1.84
CA ALA A 80 -24.42 19.79 -3.05
C ALA A 80 -25.28 18.50 -3.14
N LYS A 81 -26.26 18.33 -2.24
CA LYS A 81 -27.28 17.25 -2.25
C LYS A 81 -28.72 17.77 -2.22
N ARG A 82 -28.93 19.08 -2.03
CA ARG A 82 -30.26 19.66 -1.86
C ARG A 82 -30.94 19.80 -3.23
N SER A 83 -31.48 18.68 -3.72
CA SER A 83 -32.25 18.62 -4.97
C SER A 83 -33.75 18.83 -4.75
N LYS A 84 -34.24 18.66 -3.51
CA LYS A 84 -35.64 18.89 -3.14
C LYS A 84 -35.74 20.16 -2.29
N PHE A 85 -36.75 20.97 -2.60
CA PHE A 85 -37.10 22.18 -1.84
C PHE A 85 -38.63 22.21 -1.66
N SER A 86 -39.06 22.37 -0.42
CA SER A 86 -40.46 22.57 -0.04
C SER A 86 -40.96 23.93 -0.54
N LYS A 87 -42.28 24.13 -0.60
CA LYS A 87 -42.83 25.46 -0.86
C LYS A 87 -42.36 26.45 0.23
N ASN A 88 -41.98 27.64 -0.21
CA ASN A 88 -41.34 28.74 0.55
C ASN A 88 -39.92 28.47 1.06
N GLU A 89 -39.32 27.29 0.81
CA GLU A 89 -37.99 26.94 1.32
C GLU A 89 -36.88 27.78 0.66
N ILE A 90 -35.90 28.24 1.45
CA ILE A 90 -34.86 29.18 1.01
C ILE A 90 -33.61 28.46 0.52
N LEU A 91 -33.29 28.61 -0.77
CA LEU A 91 -31.99 28.36 -1.38
C LEU A 91 -31.05 29.53 -1.07
N ASN A 92 -29.94 29.28 -0.36
CA ASN A 92 -28.85 30.27 -0.22
C ASN A 92 -27.78 30.02 -1.27
N LEU A 93 -27.36 31.09 -1.95
CA LEU A 93 -26.15 31.15 -2.75
C LEU A 93 -25.12 32.02 -2.05
N TYR A 94 -23.85 31.63 -2.14
CA TYR A 94 -22.72 32.42 -1.68
C TYR A 94 -21.95 32.90 -2.90
N VAL A 95 -21.71 34.22 -3.00
CA VAL A 95 -21.09 34.84 -4.18
C VAL A 95 -19.93 35.71 -3.75
N THR A 96 -18.71 35.33 -4.15
CA THR A 96 -17.53 36.20 -3.99
C THR A 96 -17.35 37.04 -5.25
N VAL A 97 -17.10 38.35 -5.09
CA VAL A 97 -16.81 39.31 -6.17
C VAL A 97 -15.45 39.97 -5.91
N VAL A 98 -14.53 39.86 -6.86
CA VAL A 98 -13.17 40.43 -6.76
C VAL A 98 -13.12 41.76 -7.52
N SER A 99 -13.18 42.87 -6.79
CA SER A 99 -13.18 44.22 -7.37
C SER A 99 -12.65 45.28 -6.40
N ASN A 100 -12.04 46.33 -6.96
CA ASN A 100 -11.77 47.61 -6.34
C ASN A 100 -12.88 48.66 -6.62
N ASN A 101 -13.72 48.45 -7.64
CA ASN A 101 -14.81 49.34 -8.01
C ASN A 101 -16.10 48.97 -7.26
N LYS A 102 -16.48 49.82 -6.28
CA LYS A 102 -17.69 49.66 -5.46
C LYS A 102 -18.98 49.66 -6.29
N GLN A 103 -19.02 50.35 -7.44
CA GLN A 103 -20.21 50.42 -8.30
C GLN A 103 -20.55 49.07 -8.95
N GLU A 104 -19.56 48.30 -9.39
CA GLU A 104 -19.80 46.96 -9.96
C GLU A 104 -20.50 46.02 -8.97
N VAL A 105 -20.26 46.20 -7.66
CA VAL A 105 -20.89 45.42 -6.58
C VAL A 105 -22.32 45.91 -6.32
N VAL A 106 -22.56 47.22 -6.35
CA VAL A 106 -23.90 47.82 -6.26
C VAL A 106 -24.77 47.38 -7.44
N ASP A 107 -24.26 47.49 -8.67
CA ASP A 107 -24.93 47.03 -9.88
C ASP A 107 -25.24 45.53 -9.81
N PHE A 108 -24.29 44.72 -9.34
CA PHE A 108 -24.50 43.28 -9.16
C PHE A 108 -25.60 42.95 -8.14
N ILE A 109 -25.69 43.70 -7.03
CA ILE A 109 -26.77 43.56 -6.04
C ILE A 109 -28.12 43.95 -6.67
N ASN A 110 -28.17 45.08 -7.38
CA ASN A 110 -29.39 45.58 -8.03
C ASN A 110 -29.87 44.69 -9.18
N PHE A 111 -28.99 43.86 -9.75
CA PHE A 111 -29.31 42.82 -10.73
C PHE A 111 -29.91 41.52 -10.12
N LEU A 112 -29.68 41.20 -8.84
CA LEU A 112 -30.13 39.93 -8.23
C LEU A 112 -31.65 39.64 -8.36
N PRO A 113 -32.56 40.62 -8.27
CA PRO A 113 -33.99 40.40 -8.55
C PRO A 113 -34.26 40.04 -10.02
N GLU A 114 -33.52 40.61 -10.96
CA GLU A 114 -33.64 40.33 -12.39
C GLU A 114 -33.11 38.93 -12.75
N TRP A 115 -32.00 38.50 -12.13
CA TRP A 115 -31.43 37.15 -12.27
C TRP A 115 -32.46 36.04 -12.05
N SER A 116 -33.41 36.24 -11.10
CA SER A 116 -34.47 35.26 -10.81
C SER A 116 -35.47 35.02 -11.96
N ARG A 117 -35.43 35.84 -13.02
CA ARG A 117 -36.33 35.75 -14.19
C ARG A 117 -35.80 34.84 -15.31
N PHE A 118 -34.56 34.37 -15.21
CA PHE A 118 -33.86 33.60 -16.25
C PHE A 118 -33.83 32.08 -15.98
N HIS A 119 -33.37 31.32 -16.97
CA HIS A 119 -33.58 29.86 -17.14
C HIS A 119 -33.67 29.05 -15.84
N PHE A 120 -32.59 28.96 -15.05
CA PHE A 120 -32.55 28.08 -13.88
C PHE A 120 -33.65 28.42 -12.84
N PHE A 121 -33.72 29.68 -12.41
CA PHE A 121 -34.67 30.11 -11.38
C PHE A 121 -36.11 30.11 -11.90
N LYS A 122 -36.32 30.53 -13.15
CA LYS A 122 -37.62 30.50 -13.83
C LYS A 122 -38.17 29.08 -13.93
N ASN A 123 -37.38 28.15 -14.49
CA ASN A 123 -37.81 26.77 -14.74
C ASN A 123 -38.11 26.04 -13.43
N TYR A 124 -37.26 26.20 -12.41
CA TYR A 124 -37.47 25.63 -11.08
C TYR A 124 -38.40 26.46 -10.18
N SER A 125 -38.95 27.57 -10.67
CA SER A 125 -39.92 28.42 -9.96
C SER A 125 -39.41 28.95 -8.61
N PHE A 126 -38.13 29.35 -8.58
CA PHE A 126 -37.55 30.17 -7.52
C PHE A 126 -37.78 31.66 -7.81
N ARG A 127 -37.94 32.47 -6.76
CA ARG A 127 -37.85 33.94 -6.85
C ARG A 127 -36.76 34.46 -5.93
N PHE A 128 -36.14 35.58 -6.28
CA PHE A 128 -35.26 36.30 -5.36
C PHE A 128 -36.03 36.66 -4.08
N HIS A 129 -35.37 36.50 -2.93
CA HIS A 129 -35.94 36.75 -1.60
C HIS A 129 -35.23 37.89 -0.89
N SER A 130 -33.89 37.84 -0.82
CA SER A 130 -33.07 38.84 -0.14
C SER A 130 -31.59 38.67 -0.50
N SER A 131 -30.76 39.64 -0.13
CA SER A 131 -29.30 39.56 -0.26
C SER A 131 -28.63 40.25 0.93
N TYR A 132 -27.54 39.65 1.41
CA TYR A 132 -26.76 40.13 2.54
C TYR A 132 -25.29 40.23 2.15
N LEU A 133 -24.57 41.22 2.66
CA LEU A 133 -23.12 41.34 2.52
C LEU A 133 -22.43 40.90 3.81
N LEU A 134 -21.29 40.23 3.73
CA LEU A 134 -20.46 39.98 4.91
C LEU A 134 -19.78 41.28 5.36
N ASN A 135 -20.14 41.79 6.53
CA ASN A 135 -19.50 42.96 7.11
C ASN A 135 -18.09 42.59 7.65
N PRO A 136 -17.03 43.30 7.25
CA PRO A 136 -15.65 42.93 7.62
C PRO A 136 -15.33 43.11 9.12
N VAL A 137 -16.07 43.97 9.82
CA VAL A 137 -15.89 44.27 11.25
C VAL A 137 -16.63 43.26 12.13
N SER A 138 -17.92 43.02 11.87
CA SER A 138 -18.74 42.10 12.68
C SER A 138 -18.54 40.62 12.32
N ASN A 139 -18.10 40.32 11.08
CA ASN A 139 -18.12 38.98 10.49
C ASN A 139 -19.52 38.39 10.30
N GLU A 140 -20.57 39.22 10.30
CA GLU A 140 -21.95 38.77 10.07
C GLU A 140 -22.49 39.18 8.70
N PHE A 141 -23.52 38.46 8.23
CA PHE A 141 -24.19 38.73 6.95
C PHE A 141 -25.33 39.72 7.15
N GLU A 142 -25.04 41.00 6.92
CA GLU A 142 -25.91 42.14 7.19
C GLU A 142 -26.68 42.59 5.94
N TYR A 143 -27.84 43.22 6.13
CA TYR A 143 -28.68 43.71 5.03
C TYR A 143 -28.14 45.08 4.56
N GLY A 144 -27.57 45.11 3.35
CA GLY A 144 -26.83 46.27 2.87
C GLY A 144 -27.71 47.50 2.57
N LYS A 145 -27.26 48.66 3.04
CA LYS A 145 -27.50 49.95 2.37
C LYS A 145 -26.25 50.28 1.57
N GLU A 146 -26.36 51.04 0.49
CA GLU A 146 -25.23 51.34 -0.41
C GLU A 146 -24.04 52.01 0.33
N SER A 147 -24.34 52.80 1.36
CA SER A 147 -23.36 53.46 2.22
C SER A 147 -22.56 52.51 3.15
N SER A 148 -22.93 51.23 3.28
CA SER A 148 -22.28 50.26 4.17
C SER A 148 -21.57 49.11 3.44
N ILE A 149 -21.34 49.23 2.12
CA ILE A 149 -20.68 48.19 1.31
C ILE A 149 -19.14 48.38 1.41
N GLU A 150 -18.50 47.62 2.28
CA GLU A 150 -17.04 47.66 2.49
C GLU A 150 -16.36 46.33 2.10
N PRO A 151 -15.12 46.36 1.56
CA PRO A 151 -14.40 45.17 1.13
C PRO A 151 -13.84 44.35 2.29
N LEU A 152 -13.63 43.07 2.05
CA LEU A 152 -12.76 42.22 2.84
C LEU A 152 -11.31 42.55 2.47
N ASP A 153 -10.53 43.03 3.44
CA ASP A 153 -9.23 43.68 3.25
C ASP A 153 -8.07 42.97 4.01
N PHE A 154 -6.87 43.54 3.95
CA PHE A 154 -5.73 43.06 4.72
C PHE A 154 -6.00 42.91 6.23
N ASN A 155 -6.75 43.83 6.83
CA ASN A 155 -7.08 43.77 8.26
C ASN A 155 -8.09 42.65 8.56
N PHE A 156 -9.03 42.39 7.65
CA PHE A 156 -9.96 41.27 7.73
C PHE A 156 -9.22 39.93 7.71
N PHE A 157 -8.36 39.68 6.71
CA PHE A 157 -7.64 38.40 6.59
C PHE A 157 -6.59 38.23 7.69
N SER A 158 -5.84 39.28 8.04
CA SER A 158 -4.81 39.25 9.11
C SER A 158 -5.36 38.91 10.50
N LYS A 159 -6.65 39.15 10.76
CA LYS A 159 -7.32 38.76 12.02
C LYS A 159 -7.70 37.27 12.08
N ARG A 160 -7.58 36.53 10.97
CA ARG A 160 -8.13 35.17 10.78
C ARG A 160 -7.06 34.11 10.48
N LEU A 161 -5.79 34.45 10.69
CA LEU A 161 -4.63 33.58 10.42
C LEU A 161 -4.56 32.39 11.40
N ALA A 162 -4.29 31.19 10.86
CA ALA A 162 -4.44 29.91 11.53
C ALA A 162 -3.19 29.47 12.35
N LYS A 163 -2.54 30.42 13.03
CA LYS A 163 -1.29 30.30 13.82
C LYS A 163 -0.91 28.87 14.27
N TRP A 164 -0.23 28.12 13.40
CA TRP A 164 0.29 26.78 13.69
C TRP A 164 1.75 26.83 14.18
N LYS A 165 2.33 25.65 14.45
CA LYS A 165 3.76 25.49 14.77
C LYS A 165 4.36 24.28 14.07
N ASP A 166 3.78 23.10 14.31
CA ASP A 166 4.41 21.82 13.94
C ASP A 166 3.55 20.97 12.99
N THR A 167 2.21 21.04 13.09
CA THR A 167 1.32 20.30 12.21
C THR A 167 0.04 21.08 11.91
N LEU A 168 -0.33 21.09 10.63
CA LEU A 168 -1.44 21.85 10.08
C LEU A 168 -2.50 20.92 9.48
N GLU A 169 -3.73 20.98 10.00
CA GLU A 169 -4.91 20.32 9.44
C GLU A 169 -5.57 21.28 8.44
N ILE A 170 -5.44 20.99 7.13
CA ILE A 170 -6.15 21.70 6.07
C ILE A 170 -7.40 20.91 5.68
N ARG A 171 -8.57 21.52 5.88
CA ARG A 171 -9.89 20.95 5.60
C ARG A 171 -10.43 21.40 4.26
N PHE A 172 -11.12 20.48 3.60
CA PHE A 172 -11.72 20.70 2.27
C PHE A 172 -13.19 20.27 2.27
N LEU A 173 -14.07 21.14 1.76
CA LEU A 173 -15.49 20.84 1.53
C LEU A 173 -15.72 20.35 0.10
N THR A 174 -15.62 19.04 -0.17
CA THR A 174 -15.74 18.52 -1.55
C THR A 174 -17.20 18.34 -2.00
N PRO A 175 -17.56 18.79 -3.22
CA PRO A 175 -18.92 18.61 -3.76
C PRO A 175 -19.02 17.50 -4.82
N THR A 176 -17.91 16.88 -5.23
CA THR A 176 -17.86 15.89 -6.32
C THR A 176 -17.92 14.44 -5.80
N SER A 177 -18.46 13.55 -6.63
CA SER A 177 -18.68 12.13 -6.30
C SER A 177 -17.41 11.29 -6.46
N TYR A 178 -16.59 11.22 -5.41
CA TYR A 178 -15.48 10.27 -5.32
C TYR A 178 -15.96 8.81 -5.19
N VAL A 179 -15.12 7.87 -5.63
CA VAL A 179 -15.27 6.45 -5.31
C VAL A 179 -14.88 6.23 -3.84
N LYS A 180 -15.51 5.23 -3.20
CA LYS A 180 -15.65 5.06 -1.75
C LYS A 180 -14.35 4.85 -0.96
N ASP A 181 -13.22 4.69 -1.66
CA ASP A 181 -12.00 4.02 -1.16
C ASP A 181 -10.73 4.92 -1.17
N GLN A 182 -10.93 6.25 -1.32
CA GLN A 182 -9.86 7.25 -1.46
C GLN A 182 -9.89 8.36 -0.39
N LEU A 183 -10.19 8.02 0.86
CA LEU A 183 -10.11 8.98 1.98
C LEU A 183 -8.68 9.44 2.32
N LEU A 184 -7.64 8.80 1.76
CA LEU A 184 -6.21 9.06 2.06
C LEU A 184 -5.26 8.92 0.85
N THR A 185 -5.72 9.10 -0.40
CA THR A 185 -4.81 9.12 -1.58
C THR A 185 -5.31 9.98 -2.75
N VAL A 186 -4.68 11.13 -2.97
CA VAL A 186 -3.69 11.37 -4.05
C VAL A 186 -3.22 12.84 -3.94
N ASP A 187 -2.00 12.99 -3.43
CA ASP A 187 -0.92 13.83 -3.97
C ASP A 187 -1.28 15.27 -4.42
N ILE A 188 -1.20 16.20 -3.46
CA ILE A 188 -0.72 17.57 -3.66
C ILE A 188 0.21 17.86 -2.48
N SER A 189 1.49 18.18 -2.73
CA SER A 189 2.43 18.55 -1.64
C SER A 189 1.98 19.86 -0.97
N TYR A 190 2.54 20.18 0.20
CA TYR A 190 2.22 21.46 0.84
C TYR A 190 2.57 22.63 -0.08
N ASP A 191 3.80 22.62 -0.60
CA ASP A 191 4.35 23.61 -1.54
C ASP A 191 3.53 23.70 -2.83
N GLU A 192 3.04 22.57 -3.36
CA GLU A 192 2.20 22.58 -4.56
C GLU A 192 0.79 23.14 -4.27
N LEU A 193 0.21 22.86 -3.11
CA LEU A 193 -1.06 23.45 -2.69
C LEU A 193 -0.92 24.97 -2.55
N ILE A 194 0.12 25.42 -1.83
CA ILE A 194 0.43 26.83 -1.65
C ILE A 194 0.69 27.50 -3.01
N LYS A 195 1.59 26.97 -3.85
CA LYS A 195 1.88 27.53 -5.18
C LYS A 195 0.64 27.63 -6.08
N ARG A 196 -0.26 26.64 -6.05
CA ARG A 196 -1.54 26.69 -6.79
C ARG A 196 -2.50 27.77 -6.25
N VAL A 197 -2.53 28.00 -4.93
CA VAL A 197 -3.31 29.09 -4.31
C VAL A 197 -2.69 30.45 -4.64
N GLN A 198 -1.37 30.59 -4.44
CA GLN A 198 -0.56 31.77 -4.72
C GLN A 198 -0.78 32.25 -6.16
N ASN A 199 -0.60 31.36 -7.15
CA ASN A 199 -0.83 31.68 -8.57
C ASN A 199 -2.27 32.16 -8.85
N ARG A 200 -3.30 31.61 -8.18
CA ARG A 200 -4.69 32.06 -8.38
C ARG A 200 -4.92 33.46 -7.78
N VAL A 201 -4.36 33.75 -6.61
CA VAL A 201 -4.47 35.06 -5.95
C VAL A 201 -3.69 36.12 -6.73
N LEU A 202 -2.46 35.81 -7.14
CA LEU A 202 -1.57 36.67 -7.92
C LEU A 202 -2.20 37.03 -9.28
N ASN A 203 -2.74 36.06 -10.01
CA ASN A 203 -3.43 36.32 -11.28
C ASN A 203 -4.68 37.20 -11.10
N LEU A 204 -5.46 36.99 -10.03
CA LEU A 204 -6.62 37.84 -9.73
C LEU A 204 -6.21 39.28 -9.38
N TYR A 205 -5.11 39.45 -8.63
CA TYR A 205 -4.60 40.77 -8.27
C TYR A 205 -4.06 41.52 -9.50
N TYR A 206 -3.10 40.96 -10.22
CA TYR A 206 -2.45 41.65 -11.35
C TYR A 206 -3.36 41.83 -12.57
N SER A 207 -4.44 41.05 -12.70
CA SER A 207 -5.46 41.29 -13.74
C SER A 207 -6.37 42.48 -13.44
N PHE A 208 -6.76 42.70 -12.17
CA PHE A 208 -7.95 43.53 -11.84
C PHE A 208 -7.83 44.47 -10.63
N LEU A 209 -6.83 44.30 -9.76
CA LEU A 209 -6.67 45.09 -8.53
C LEU A 209 -5.39 45.93 -8.51
N ALA A 210 -4.34 45.49 -9.24
CA ALA A 210 -3.08 46.22 -9.34
C ALA A 210 -3.24 47.56 -10.10
N PRO A 211 -2.61 48.67 -9.63
CA PRO A 211 -2.57 49.92 -10.37
C PRO A 211 -1.98 49.73 -11.77
N THR A 212 -2.48 50.48 -12.77
CA THR A 212 -2.06 50.40 -14.19
C THR A 212 -0.55 50.39 -14.37
N ASP A 213 0.14 51.19 -13.57
CA ASP A 213 1.54 51.56 -13.79
C ASP A 213 2.53 50.59 -13.10
N VAL A 214 2.01 49.62 -12.33
CA VAL A 214 2.83 48.59 -11.67
C VAL A 214 3.05 47.42 -12.63
N ILE A 215 4.27 47.28 -13.13
CA ILE A 215 4.77 46.12 -13.87
C ILE A 215 6.01 45.59 -13.12
N GLU A 216 5.89 44.40 -12.53
CA GLU A 216 7.07 43.58 -12.21
C GLU A 216 7.27 42.61 -13.36
N GLU A 217 8.29 42.85 -14.19
CA GLU A 217 8.54 42.14 -15.45
C GLU A 217 9.09 40.71 -15.28
N ASN A 218 9.15 40.21 -14.03
CA ASN A 218 9.70 38.92 -13.64
C ASN A 218 8.64 37.94 -13.12
N ILE A 219 7.79 37.46 -14.03
CA ILE A 219 7.26 36.09 -13.93
C ILE A 219 8.07 35.27 -14.92
N ASP A 220 9.03 34.48 -14.40
CA ASP A 220 10.06 33.79 -15.18
C ASP A 220 9.49 33.05 -16.39
N SER A 221 10.06 33.28 -17.58
CA SER A 221 9.43 32.88 -18.85
C SER A 221 9.39 31.35 -19.07
N GLU A 222 10.22 30.58 -18.36
CA GLU A 222 10.06 29.12 -18.29
C GLU A 222 8.68 28.73 -17.72
N THR A 223 8.14 29.53 -16.78
CA THR A 223 6.84 29.29 -16.16
C THR A 223 5.65 29.61 -17.06
N GLU A 224 5.79 30.38 -18.15
CA GLU A 224 4.68 30.47 -19.12
C GLU A 224 4.45 29.08 -19.75
N THR A 225 5.50 28.30 -20.01
CA THR A 225 5.36 26.94 -20.54
C THR A 225 4.66 26.01 -19.55
N ASP A 226 5.06 25.99 -18.28
CA ASP A 226 4.44 25.14 -17.26
C ASP A 226 3.02 25.60 -16.90
N ALA A 227 2.77 26.91 -16.86
CA ALA A 227 1.42 27.46 -16.68
C ALA A 227 0.52 27.12 -17.88
N VAL A 228 1.02 27.23 -19.11
CA VAL A 228 0.30 26.85 -20.34
C VAL A 228 0.12 25.34 -20.44
N ILE A 229 1.02 24.51 -19.91
CA ILE A 229 0.81 23.05 -19.80
C ILE A 229 -0.26 22.73 -18.73
N LEU A 230 -0.24 23.42 -17.58
CA LEU A 230 -1.29 23.31 -16.55
C LEU A 230 -2.65 23.83 -17.03
N LEU A 231 -2.68 24.83 -17.92
CA LEU A 231 -3.90 25.38 -18.52
C LEU A 231 -4.39 24.53 -19.71
N ASN A 232 -3.51 24.03 -20.58
CA ASN A 232 -3.87 23.14 -21.69
C ASN A 232 -4.25 21.72 -21.21
N GLY A 233 -3.89 21.35 -19.99
CA GLY A 233 -4.47 20.20 -19.28
C GLY A 233 -5.97 20.35 -18.97
N VAL A 234 -6.53 21.56 -19.07
CA VAL A 234 -7.95 21.86 -18.86
C VAL A 234 -8.73 21.75 -20.17
N SER A 235 -8.87 20.52 -20.70
CA SER A 235 -9.77 20.30 -21.84
C SER A 235 -11.24 20.36 -21.40
N PHE A 236 -12.04 21.10 -22.16
CA PHE A 236 -13.49 20.97 -22.11
C PHE A 236 -13.90 19.64 -22.74
N PRO A 237 -14.64 18.75 -22.04
CA PRO A 237 -15.22 17.58 -22.68
C PRO A 237 -16.37 18.02 -23.60
N THR A 238 -16.19 17.92 -24.91
CA THR A 238 -17.15 18.38 -25.92
C THR A 238 -18.46 17.59 -25.97
N GLN A 239 -18.56 16.45 -25.27
CA GLN A 239 -19.83 15.73 -25.00
C GLN A 239 -19.82 15.09 -23.60
N MET A 240 -20.97 15.07 -22.94
CA MET A 240 -21.21 14.22 -21.75
C MET A 240 -21.87 12.90 -22.16
N ILE A 241 -21.36 11.77 -21.65
CA ILE A 241 -22.03 10.47 -21.74
C ILE A 241 -22.04 9.81 -20.35
N ILE A 242 -23.22 9.49 -19.84
CA ILE A 242 -23.43 8.77 -18.57
C ILE A 242 -23.57 7.27 -18.86
N LYS A 243 -22.86 6.40 -18.12
CA LYS A 243 -23.14 4.95 -18.07
C LYS A 243 -22.64 4.30 -16.77
N LYS A 244 -23.39 3.29 -16.30
CA LYS A 244 -23.07 2.33 -15.22
C LYS A 244 -22.97 2.87 -13.77
N LYS A 245 -24.15 3.02 -13.12
CA LYS A 245 -24.44 2.90 -11.66
C LYS A 245 -23.29 3.29 -10.68
N LYS A 246 -23.26 4.54 -10.20
CA LYS A 246 -22.47 4.97 -9.02
C LYS A 246 -23.30 5.92 -8.12
N TYR A 247 -23.05 5.88 -6.81
CA TYR A 247 -23.80 6.60 -5.78
C TYR A 247 -23.16 7.93 -5.34
N ASN A 248 -23.91 8.77 -4.64
CA ASN A 248 -23.57 10.17 -4.34
C ASN A 248 -23.12 10.40 -2.87
N LEU A 249 -21.91 10.95 -2.67
CA LEU A 249 -21.28 11.14 -1.36
C LEU A 249 -20.92 12.61 -1.00
N SER A 250 -21.47 13.63 -1.68
CA SER A 250 -21.24 15.03 -1.27
C SER A 250 -21.71 15.31 0.17
N GLY A 251 -21.00 16.23 0.86
CA GLY A 251 -21.22 16.58 2.27
C GLY A 251 -20.19 16.03 3.26
N LEU A 252 -19.16 15.31 2.80
CA LEU A 252 -18.01 14.92 3.63
C LEU A 252 -16.99 16.08 3.73
N LYS A 253 -16.67 16.52 4.95
CA LYS A 253 -15.44 17.28 5.22
C LYS A 253 -14.25 16.33 5.09
N GLY A 254 -13.37 16.57 4.13
CA GLY A 254 -12.04 15.96 4.09
C GLY A 254 -11.04 16.81 4.87
N PHE A 255 -9.93 16.20 5.32
CA PHE A 255 -8.80 16.91 5.89
C PHE A 255 -7.48 16.27 5.45
N ILE A 256 -6.45 17.09 5.25
CA ILE A 256 -5.07 16.69 4.98
C ILE A 256 -4.21 17.29 6.09
N CYS A 257 -3.34 16.49 6.70
CA CYS A 257 -2.40 16.98 7.70
C CYS A 257 -1.02 17.15 7.05
N TYR A 258 -0.43 18.34 7.20
CA TYR A 258 0.92 18.64 6.74
C TYR A 258 1.81 18.91 7.96
N SER A 259 2.97 18.25 8.02
CA SER A 259 4.08 18.64 8.91
C SER A 259 4.89 19.70 8.17
N THR A 260 4.85 20.94 8.64
CA THR A 260 5.46 22.09 7.95
C THR A 260 5.73 23.22 8.96
N PRO A 261 6.84 23.98 8.84
CA PRO A 261 7.10 25.15 9.67
C PRO A 261 6.00 26.22 9.60
N TYR A 262 6.03 27.17 10.53
CA TYR A 262 5.16 28.34 10.48
C TYR A 262 5.59 29.32 9.37
N SER A 263 4.66 29.65 8.47
CA SER A 263 4.88 30.59 7.35
C SER A 263 3.77 31.63 7.30
N TYR A 264 4.12 32.89 7.56
CA TYR A 264 3.16 33.99 7.62
C TYR A 264 2.56 34.36 6.25
N GLU A 265 3.23 34.01 5.13
CA GLU A 265 2.64 34.14 3.79
C GLU A 265 1.62 33.02 3.54
N ASP A 266 1.93 31.78 3.93
CA ASP A 266 1.06 30.63 3.69
C ASP A 266 -0.19 30.65 4.58
N ASP A 267 -0.05 31.10 5.83
CA ASP A 267 -1.16 31.48 6.74
C ASP A 267 -2.16 32.39 6.02
N TYR A 268 -1.62 33.42 5.35
CA TYR A 268 -2.39 34.50 4.73
C TYR A 268 -3.00 34.05 3.40
N LEU A 269 -2.27 33.29 2.58
CA LEU A 269 -2.76 32.64 1.37
C LEU A 269 -3.91 31.66 1.67
N LEU A 270 -3.81 30.86 2.74
CA LEU A 270 -4.87 29.93 3.16
C LEU A 270 -6.09 30.67 3.73
N ALA A 271 -5.88 31.73 4.52
CA ALA A 271 -6.97 32.59 4.98
C ALA A 271 -7.71 33.27 3.80
N LEU A 272 -6.97 33.78 2.82
CA LEU A 272 -7.54 34.29 1.56
C LEU A 272 -8.31 33.19 0.80
N ALA A 273 -7.74 31.99 0.65
CA ALA A 273 -8.34 30.89 -0.10
C ALA A 273 -9.69 30.44 0.46
N TYR A 274 -9.90 30.55 1.78
CA TYR A 274 -11.19 30.30 2.42
C TYR A 274 -12.30 31.20 1.84
N TYR A 275 -12.07 32.51 1.73
CA TYR A 275 -13.06 33.51 1.31
C TYR A 275 -13.10 33.75 -0.21
N ILE A 276 -11.95 33.70 -0.89
CA ILE A 276 -11.84 33.74 -2.36
C ILE A 276 -12.33 32.42 -2.98
N HIS A 277 -12.59 31.39 -2.17
CA HIS A 277 -13.25 30.17 -2.62
C HIS A 277 -12.45 29.44 -3.73
N VAL A 278 -11.13 29.34 -3.53
CA VAL A 278 -10.15 28.78 -4.49
C VAL A 278 -10.33 27.26 -4.63
N GLY A 279 -11.26 26.83 -5.48
CA GLY A 279 -11.53 25.42 -5.72
C GLY A 279 -12.38 25.16 -6.96
N ASN A 280 -11.73 24.64 -8.00
CA ASN A 280 -12.33 23.79 -9.05
C ASN A 280 -11.25 23.02 -9.83
N ASN A 281 -10.10 23.67 -10.10
CA ASN A 281 -8.98 23.07 -10.85
C ASN A 281 -7.81 22.61 -9.96
N THR A 282 -7.79 22.99 -8.67
CA THR A 282 -6.82 22.48 -7.67
C THR A 282 -7.08 21.01 -7.35
N VAL A 283 -8.32 20.70 -6.98
CA VAL A 283 -8.93 19.36 -7.00
C VAL A 283 -10.35 19.56 -7.54
N ARG A 284 -10.91 18.57 -8.27
CA ARG A 284 -12.21 18.71 -8.96
C ARG A 284 -13.35 19.11 -8.01
N GLY A 285 -13.73 20.39 -7.98
CA GLY A 285 -14.97 20.90 -7.38
C GLY A 285 -14.87 22.12 -6.46
N ASN A 286 -16.00 22.82 -6.30
CA ASN A 286 -16.25 24.00 -5.46
C ASN A 286 -15.99 23.79 -3.94
N GLY A 287 -14.73 23.68 -3.50
CA GLY A 287 -14.36 23.56 -2.08
C GLY A 287 -13.94 24.86 -1.38
N GLN A 288 -14.28 25.01 -0.10
CA GLN A 288 -13.59 25.93 0.83
C GLN A 288 -12.35 25.22 1.40
N ILE A 289 -11.31 25.99 1.71
CA ILE A 289 -10.07 25.53 2.34
C ILE A 289 -9.97 26.18 3.73
N GLU A 290 -10.10 25.41 4.82
CA GLU A 290 -10.01 25.89 6.21
C GLU A 290 -8.73 25.32 6.85
N ALA A 291 -7.85 26.17 7.38
CA ALA A 291 -6.59 25.77 8.01
C ALA A 291 -6.70 25.81 9.55
N VAL A 292 -6.22 24.76 10.24
CA VAL A 292 -6.35 24.61 11.71
C VAL A 292 -5.11 23.93 12.30
N ALA A 293 -4.58 24.44 13.42
CA ALA A 293 -3.49 23.80 14.14
C ALA A 293 -3.93 22.48 14.84
N CYS A 294 -3.17 21.40 14.67
CA CYS A 294 -3.50 20.09 15.20
C CYS A 294 -3.35 19.99 16.74
N LYS A 295 -4.08 19.06 17.36
CA LYS A 295 -4.01 18.76 18.81
C LYS A 295 -3.26 17.45 19.07
N ASN A 296 -1.96 17.42 18.78
CA ASN A 296 -1.05 16.25 18.84
C ASN A 296 -0.78 15.69 20.27
N ARG A 297 -1.75 15.77 21.19
CA ARG A 297 -1.59 15.47 22.63
C ARG A 297 -1.37 13.98 22.91
N TYR A 298 -1.89 13.09 22.07
CA TYR A 298 -1.70 11.65 22.23
C TYR A 298 -0.45 11.18 21.50
N PHE A 299 -0.15 11.76 20.34
CA PHE A 299 1.09 11.51 19.62
C PHE A 299 2.32 11.93 20.42
N ALA A 300 2.36 13.13 21.00
CA ALA A 300 3.47 13.57 21.85
C ALA A 300 3.70 12.60 23.03
N LYS A 301 2.63 12.23 23.75
CA LYS A 301 2.70 11.24 24.84
C LYS A 301 3.14 9.84 24.40
N TYR A 302 2.86 9.47 23.16
CA TYR A 302 3.30 8.22 22.57
C TYR A 302 4.81 8.27 22.31
N ILE A 303 5.31 9.34 21.68
CA ILE A 303 6.74 9.59 21.50
C ILE A 303 7.49 9.62 22.84
N ASP A 304 7.00 10.36 23.84
CA ASP A 304 7.56 10.39 25.20
C ASP A 304 7.71 8.96 25.76
N LYS A 305 6.68 8.12 25.57
CA LYS A 305 6.69 6.73 26.02
C LYS A 305 7.71 5.87 25.25
N LEU A 306 7.87 6.05 23.94
CA LEU A 306 8.89 5.34 23.16
C LEU A 306 10.31 5.67 23.63
N ARG A 307 10.59 6.95 23.89
CA ARG A 307 11.88 7.42 24.46
C ARG A 307 12.12 6.79 25.85
N ASN A 308 11.10 6.77 26.72
CA ASN A 308 11.18 6.10 28.04
C ASN A 308 11.35 4.57 27.94
N GLU A 309 10.80 3.91 26.92
CA GLU A 309 10.94 2.47 26.66
C GLU A 309 12.24 2.11 25.92
N LYS A 310 13.14 3.08 25.69
CA LYS A 310 14.44 2.91 25.02
C LYS A 310 14.32 2.31 23.61
N VAL A 311 13.29 2.71 22.89
CA VAL A 311 13.22 2.51 21.43
C VAL A 311 14.33 3.33 20.77
N ALA A 312 14.92 2.82 19.68
CA ALA A 312 16.03 3.49 19.00
C ALA A 312 15.60 4.84 18.41
N GLU A 313 16.38 5.89 18.63
CA GLU A 313 16.00 7.26 18.24
C GLU A 313 15.78 7.40 16.73
N GLU A 314 16.56 6.71 15.88
CA GLU A 314 16.33 6.63 14.43
C GLU A 314 14.91 6.15 14.04
N LEU A 315 14.29 5.32 14.88
CA LEU A 315 12.91 4.85 14.67
C LEU A 315 11.90 5.88 15.16
N ILE A 316 12.22 6.62 16.23
CA ILE A 316 11.39 7.69 16.79
C ILE A 316 11.37 8.89 15.83
N GLU A 317 12.53 9.31 15.31
CA GLU A 317 12.66 10.33 14.26
C GLU A 317 11.86 9.95 13.01
N LYS A 318 11.88 8.68 12.61
CA LYS A 318 11.03 8.19 11.52
C LYS A 318 9.54 8.31 11.85
N ILE A 319 9.12 8.01 13.08
CA ILE A 319 7.72 8.18 13.50
C ILE A 319 7.32 9.66 13.48
N GLU A 320 8.13 10.55 14.06
CA GLU A 320 7.89 12.00 14.07
C GLU A 320 7.80 12.58 12.65
N ASN A 321 8.74 12.20 11.77
CA ASN A 321 8.78 12.64 10.36
C ASN A 321 7.84 11.86 9.42
N HIS A 322 6.92 11.03 9.94
CA HIS A 322 5.97 10.22 9.15
C HIS A 322 6.63 9.27 8.12
N ALA A 323 7.89 8.90 8.38
CA ALA A 323 8.71 7.97 7.62
C ALA A 323 8.87 6.59 8.29
N TYR A 324 8.28 6.36 9.48
CA TYR A 324 8.22 5.02 10.11
C TYR A 324 7.09 4.22 9.51
N ILE A 325 7.36 2.95 9.23
CA ILE A 325 6.36 2.07 8.68
C ILE A 325 6.41 0.66 9.28
N PRO A 326 5.26 0.09 9.69
CA PRO A 326 5.17 -1.32 10.01
C PRO A 326 5.51 -2.30 8.89
N SER A 327 5.98 -3.45 9.34
CA SER A 327 6.09 -4.68 8.59
C SER A 327 4.71 -5.26 8.22
N THR A 328 4.69 -6.14 7.20
CA THR A 328 3.56 -7.05 6.96
C THR A 328 3.29 -7.93 8.18
N TYR A 329 2.06 -8.42 8.32
CA TYR A 329 1.75 -9.50 9.24
C TYR A 329 2.21 -10.85 8.68
N ARG A 330 2.63 -11.77 9.56
CA ARG A 330 2.80 -13.17 9.20
C ARG A 330 1.49 -13.91 9.48
N SER A 331 0.84 -14.42 8.43
CA SER A 331 -0.39 -15.20 8.56
C SER A 331 -0.06 -16.64 8.98
N ILE A 332 -0.69 -17.11 10.06
CA ILE A 332 -0.60 -18.48 10.57
C ILE A 332 -2.01 -19.05 10.67
N LYS A 333 -2.23 -20.19 10.02
CA LYS A 333 -3.48 -20.97 10.17
C LYS A 333 -3.39 -21.81 11.44
N ILE A 334 -4.33 -21.61 12.35
CA ILE A 334 -4.50 -22.39 13.58
C ILE A 334 -5.76 -23.25 13.43
N PRO A 335 -5.68 -24.59 13.55
CA PRO A 335 -6.87 -25.43 13.47
C PRO A 335 -7.86 -25.13 14.61
N LYS A 336 -9.16 -25.22 14.29
CA LYS A 336 -10.24 -25.35 15.26
C LYS A 336 -10.58 -26.84 15.46
N SER A 337 -11.33 -27.15 16.50
CA SER A 337 -11.83 -28.51 16.80
C SER A 337 -12.82 -29.06 15.78
N ASP A 338 -13.42 -28.19 14.95
CA ASP A 338 -14.35 -28.52 13.85
C ASP A 338 -13.66 -28.80 12.51
N GLY A 339 -12.32 -28.79 12.45
CA GLY A 339 -11.53 -28.98 11.23
C GLY A 339 -11.34 -27.72 10.36
N THR A 340 -12.00 -26.60 10.69
CA THR A 340 -11.73 -25.29 10.07
C THR A 340 -10.47 -24.64 10.66
N TYR A 341 -10.08 -23.46 10.16
CA TYR A 341 -8.87 -22.76 10.62
C TYR A 341 -9.16 -21.32 11.02
N ARG A 342 -8.80 -20.93 12.25
CA ARG A 342 -8.66 -19.53 12.64
C ARG A 342 -7.36 -18.98 12.04
N LYS A 343 -7.41 -17.84 11.35
CA LYS A 343 -6.21 -17.10 10.94
C LYS A 343 -5.72 -16.29 12.13
N LEU A 344 -4.41 -16.29 12.40
CA LEU A 344 -3.76 -15.25 13.21
C LEU A 344 -2.73 -14.51 12.36
N GLU A 345 -2.62 -13.21 12.62
CA GLU A 345 -1.82 -12.28 11.84
C GLU A 345 -0.85 -11.60 12.81
N ILE A 346 0.42 -12.03 12.78
CA ILE A 346 1.42 -11.68 13.79
C ILE A 346 2.39 -10.61 13.23
N PRO A 347 2.49 -9.41 13.85
CA PRO A 347 3.46 -8.38 13.48
C PRO A 347 4.91 -8.77 13.84
N THR A 348 5.89 -7.91 13.54
CA THR A 348 7.26 -8.06 14.07
C THR A 348 7.33 -7.68 15.55
N THR A 349 8.39 -8.09 16.25
CA THR A 349 8.61 -7.74 17.67
C THR A 349 8.63 -6.23 17.91
N GLU A 350 9.21 -5.49 16.96
CA GLU A 350 9.29 -4.04 16.89
C GLU A 350 7.90 -3.40 16.76
N ASP A 351 7.11 -3.81 15.77
CA ASP A 351 5.72 -3.36 15.61
C ASP A 351 4.85 -3.75 16.82
N ILE A 352 5.09 -4.90 17.45
CA ILE A 352 4.41 -5.30 18.70
C ILE A 352 4.72 -4.32 19.83
N GLN A 353 5.97 -3.85 19.96
CA GLN A 353 6.35 -2.86 20.97
C GLN A 353 5.66 -1.51 20.70
N LEU A 354 5.77 -1.00 19.47
CA LEU A 354 5.13 0.26 19.05
C LEU A 354 3.60 0.23 19.23
N GLN A 355 2.94 -0.85 18.81
CA GLN A 355 1.49 -1.03 18.98
C GLN A 355 1.08 -1.16 20.45
N LYS A 356 1.87 -1.82 21.31
CA LYS A 356 1.63 -1.86 22.76
C LYS A 356 1.73 -0.45 23.36
N ALA A 357 2.79 0.29 23.04
CA ALA A 357 3.01 1.62 23.59
C ALA A 357 1.86 2.58 23.21
N MET A 358 1.38 2.52 21.97
CA MET A 358 0.20 3.27 21.55
C MET A 358 -1.06 2.80 22.28
N ALA A 359 -1.31 1.50 22.35
CA ALA A 359 -2.49 0.95 23.02
C ALA A 359 -2.58 1.41 24.48
N GLU A 360 -1.46 1.48 25.21
CA GLU A 360 -1.44 1.98 26.59
C GLU A 360 -1.67 3.50 26.71
N VAL A 361 -1.20 4.31 25.76
CA VAL A 361 -1.46 5.76 25.73
C VAL A 361 -2.94 6.06 25.46
N LEU A 362 -3.58 5.25 24.62
CA LEU A 362 -4.99 5.41 24.26
C LEU A 362 -5.96 4.77 25.27
N TYR A 363 -5.53 3.72 25.98
CA TYR A 363 -6.37 2.94 26.90
C TYR A 363 -7.17 3.81 27.91
N PRO A 364 -6.58 4.79 28.62
CA PRO A 364 -7.32 5.59 29.61
C PRO A 364 -8.42 6.47 29.01
N THR A 365 -8.34 6.82 27.73
CA THR A 365 -9.36 7.62 27.05
C THR A 365 -10.46 6.75 26.46
N ILE A 366 -10.09 5.60 25.89
CA ILE A 366 -11.04 4.67 25.27
C ILE A 366 -11.84 3.91 26.34
N ASP A 367 -11.21 3.41 27.41
CA ASP A 367 -11.89 2.64 28.47
C ASP A 367 -13.00 3.45 29.15
N ARG A 368 -12.78 4.75 29.37
CA ARG A 368 -13.78 5.71 29.89
C ARG A 368 -15.05 5.81 29.04
N LYS A 369 -15.00 5.48 27.74
CA LYS A 369 -16.19 5.45 26.88
C LYS A 369 -16.94 4.10 26.94
N MET A 370 -16.27 3.01 27.33
CA MET A 370 -16.83 1.65 27.36
C MET A 370 -17.82 1.44 28.52
N ARG A 371 -18.82 0.59 28.33
CA ARG A 371 -19.78 0.24 29.40
C ARG A 371 -19.22 -0.77 30.40
N TYR A 372 -19.82 -0.86 31.59
CA TYR A 372 -19.38 -1.80 32.63
C TYR A 372 -19.50 -3.26 32.16
N GLN A 373 -20.51 -3.52 31.33
CA GLN A 373 -20.91 -4.79 30.73
C GLN A 373 -19.91 -5.33 29.69
N ASN A 374 -18.91 -4.54 29.27
CA ASN A 374 -17.79 -5.06 28.48
C ASN A 374 -16.68 -5.58 29.40
N PHE A 375 -16.34 -6.87 29.26
CA PHE A 375 -15.35 -7.59 30.07
C PHE A 375 -14.08 -8.01 29.31
N ALA A 376 -14.03 -7.93 27.98
CA ALA A 376 -12.84 -8.34 27.21
C ALA A 376 -11.82 -7.21 27.07
N TYR A 377 -10.53 -7.56 27.09
CA TYR A 377 -9.40 -6.67 26.82
C TYR A 377 -9.32 -5.42 27.71
N ARG A 378 -9.76 -5.52 28.97
CA ARG A 378 -9.75 -4.41 29.94
C ARG A 378 -8.99 -4.78 31.21
N ARG A 379 -8.23 -3.84 31.76
CA ARG A 379 -7.49 -3.99 33.01
C ARG A 379 -8.48 -4.23 34.16
N GLY A 380 -8.20 -5.21 35.01
CA GLY A 380 -9.11 -5.62 36.09
C GLY A 380 -10.39 -6.35 35.65
N LYS A 381 -10.53 -6.72 34.37
CA LYS A 381 -11.63 -7.54 33.86
C LYS A 381 -11.11 -8.70 33.00
N GLY A 382 -11.99 -9.66 32.75
CA GLY A 382 -11.70 -10.84 31.96
C GLY A 382 -12.82 -11.86 32.09
N ALA A 383 -12.64 -13.02 31.47
CA ALA A 383 -13.66 -14.07 31.44
C ALA A 383 -14.06 -14.58 32.84
N LEU A 384 -13.18 -14.53 33.85
CA LEU A 384 -13.52 -14.94 35.22
C LEU A 384 -14.55 -13.97 35.85
N ALA A 385 -14.28 -12.66 35.77
CA ALA A 385 -15.20 -11.63 36.26
C ALA A 385 -16.54 -11.63 35.49
N ALA A 386 -16.54 -12.03 34.22
CA ALA A 386 -17.77 -12.27 33.45
C ALA A 386 -18.55 -13.49 34.00
N VAL A 387 -17.87 -14.63 34.23
CA VAL A 387 -18.47 -15.84 34.81
C VAL A 387 -19.05 -15.57 36.21
N GLU A 388 -18.34 -14.84 37.06
CA GLU A 388 -18.84 -14.41 38.38
C GLU A 388 -20.08 -13.49 38.27
N GLN A 389 -20.12 -12.62 37.26
CA GLN A 389 -21.27 -11.74 37.01
C GLN A 389 -22.50 -12.54 36.55
N VAL A 390 -22.31 -13.59 35.74
CA VAL A 390 -23.37 -14.54 35.36
C VAL A 390 -23.88 -15.31 36.58
N GLN A 391 -23.00 -15.84 37.44
CA GLN A 391 -23.41 -16.55 38.66
C GLN A 391 -24.24 -15.66 39.60
N LYS A 392 -23.90 -14.38 39.72
CA LYS A 392 -24.68 -13.39 40.48
C LYS A 392 -26.08 -13.21 39.90
N TRP A 393 -26.23 -13.22 38.57
CA TRP A 393 -27.54 -13.12 37.92
C TRP A 393 -28.37 -14.40 38.01
N ILE A 394 -27.80 -15.59 37.84
CA ILE A 394 -28.52 -16.86 38.04
C ILE A 394 -29.18 -16.88 39.43
N LYS A 395 -28.43 -16.50 40.47
CA LYS A 395 -28.91 -16.44 41.86
C LYS A 395 -29.96 -15.36 42.17
N SER A 396 -30.16 -14.38 41.30
CA SER A 396 -31.04 -13.22 41.58
C SER A 396 -32.16 -13.00 40.55
N HIS A 397 -32.05 -13.59 39.37
CA HIS A 397 -32.97 -13.42 38.23
C HIS A 397 -33.39 -14.76 37.60
N GLY A 398 -32.85 -15.90 38.09
CA GLY A 398 -33.03 -17.24 37.53
C GLY A 398 -34.48 -17.69 37.34
N GLU A 399 -35.42 -17.11 38.09
CA GLU A 399 -36.83 -17.52 38.05
C GLU A 399 -37.66 -16.87 36.93
N THR A 400 -37.19 -15.74 36.39
CA THR A 400 -38.03 -14.83 35.59
C THR A 400 -37.38 -14.36 34.29
N HIS A 401 -36.20 -14.89 33.93
CA HIS A 401 -35.41 -14.41 32.80
C HIS A 401 -34.98 -15.54 31.86
N PHE A 402 -34.95 -15.19 30.57
CA PHE A 402 -34.40 -15.98 29.48
C PHE A 402 -33.01 -15.46 29.12
N VAL A 403 -32.15 -16.38 28.68
CA VAL A 403 -30.81 -16.10 28.16
C VAL A 403 -30.88 -15.99 26.64
N ILE A 404 -30.19 -15.00 26.08
CA ILE A 404 -29.81 -14.98 24.66
C ILE A 404 -28.28 -14.97 24.61
N ARG A 405 -27.69 -15.93 23.91
CA ARG A 405 -26.26 -15.95 23.56
C ARG A 405 -26.12 -15.82 22.05
N CYS A 406 -25.33 -14.87 21.58
CA CYS A 406 -25.01 -14.68 20.17
C CYS A 406 -23.58 -14.12 20.04
N ASP A 407 -23.00 -14.26 18.86
CA ASP A 407 -21.70 -13.72 18.49
C ASP A 407 -21.79 -12.93 17.18
N ILE A 408 -20.78 -12.09 16.92
CA ILE A 408 -20.70 -11.27 15.71
C ILE A 408 -19.89 -12.01 14.64
N ASP A 409 -20.51 -12.24 13.49
CA ASP A 409 -19.95 -13.05 12.40
C ASP A 409 -18.61 -12.48 11.89
N ASP A 410 -17.58 -13.34 11.87
CA ASP A 410 -16.17 -13.05 11.55
C ASP A 410 -15.70 -11.64 12.00
N PHE A 411 -16.10 -11.21 13.20
CA PHE A 411 -16.06 -9.82 13.70
C PHE A 411 -14.78 -9.03 13.36
N PHE A 412 -13.60 -9.60 13.63
CA PHE A 412 -12.32 -8.93 13.38
C PHE A 412 -12.04 -8.74 11.89
N ASP A 413 -12.40 -9.71 11.05
CA ASP A 413 -12.21 -9.67 9.59
C ASP A 413 -13.28 -8.77 8.92
N ASN A 414 -14.45 -8.56 9.56
CA ASN A 414 -15.56 -7.75 9.07
C ASN A 414 -15.62 -6.28 9.58
N ILE A 415 -14.73 -5.85 10.49
CA ILE A 415 -14.69 -4.45 10.97
C ILE A 415 -14.39 -3.48 9.81
N SER A 416 -15.29 -2.51 9.57
CA SER A 416 -15.10 -1.54 8.51
C SER A 416 -14.11 -0.44 8.90
N VAL A 417 -12.88 -0.57 8.40
CA VAL A 417 -11.72 0.28 8.74
C VAL A 417 -12.00 1.78 8.66
N PRO A 418 -12.70 2.34 7.63
CA PRO A 418 -12.99 3.78 7.58
C PRO A 418 -13.90 4.26 8.73
N LEU A 419 -14.83 3.42 9.20
CA LEU A 419 -15.69 3.75 10.34
C LEU A 419 -14.93 3.63 11.66
N LEU A 420 -14.01 2.67 11.78
CA LEU A 420 -13.13 2.52 12.93
C LEU A 420 -12.20 3.74 13.07
N LEU A 421 -11.53 4.15 11.99
CA LEU A 421 -10.63 5.31 12.00
C LEU A 421 -11.39 6.61 12.32
N LYS A 422 -12.63 6.76 11.84
CA LYS A 422 -13.51 7.86 12.28
C LYS A 422 -13.80 7.79 13.78
N LYS A 423 -14.27 6.65 14.30
CA LYS A 423 -14.54 6.47 15.74
C LYS A 423 -13.30 6.70 16.63
N LEU A 424 -12.11 6.39 16.12
CA LEU A 424 -10.83 6.71 16.75
C LEU A 424 -10.60 8.23 16.78
N TYR A 425 -10.74 8.93 15.65
CA TYR A 425 -10.61 10.38 15.59
C TYR A 425 -11.64 11.09 16.51
N ASP A 426 -12.90 10.64 16.51
CA ASP A 426 -13.98 11.07 17.42
C ASP A 426 -13.71 10.73 18.91
N ALA A 427 -12.64 9.97 19.22
CA ALA A 427 -12.20 9.64 20.57
C ALA A 427 -10.89 10.32 21.00
N VAL A 428 -9.95 10.60 20.08
CA VAL A 428 -8.63 11.15 20.41
C VAL A 428 -8.39 12.58 19.90
N GLN A 429 -9.04 12.98 18.80
CA GLN A 429 -8.83 14.29 18.14
C GLN A 429 -7.35 14.57 17.79
N ASP A 430 -6.65 13.51 17.36
CA ASP A 430 -5.21 13.47 17.10
C ASP A 430 -5.01 12.68 15.79
N ALA A 431 -4.59 13.38 14.73
CA ALA A 431 -4.53 12.81 13.38
C ALA A 431 -3.33 11.88 13.18
N ALA A 432 -2.21 12.13 13.85
CA ALA A 432 -1.01 11.30 13.74
C ALA A 432 -1.20 9.93 14.40
N VAL A 433 -1.96 9.87 15.51
CA VAL A 433 -2.46 8.61 16.08
C VAL A 433 -3.35 7.85 15.09
N CYS A 434 -4.28 8.53 14.42
CA CYS A 434 -5.14 7.90 13.41
C CYS A 434 -4.34 7.42 12.19
N HIS A 435 -3.28 8.13 11.79
CA HIS A 435 -2.37 7.74 10.73
C HIS A 435 -1.63 6.44 11.08
N LEU A 436 -0.97 6.37 12.25
CA LEU A 436 -0.28 5.15 12.71
C LEU A 436 -1.24 3.95 12.82
N ALA A 437 -2.45 4.16 13.35
CA ALA A 437 -3.48 3.12 13.41
C ALA A 437 -3.88 2.62 12.01
N ALA A 438 -4.02 3.52 11.02
CA ALA A 438 -4.29 3.14 9.65
C ALA A 438 -3.12 2.36 9.02
N LEU A 439 -1.86 2.79 9.26
CA LEU A 439 -0.68 2.06 8.79
C LEU A 439 -0.66 0.62 9.31
N TRP A 440 -0.92 0.40 10.60
CA TRP A 440 -0.94 -0.93 11.20
C TRP A 440 -2.10 -1.81 10.75
N ILE A 441 -3.26 -1.25 10.39
CA ILE A 441 -4.39 -2.04 9.89
C ILE A 441 -4.16 -2.45 8.42
N SER A 442 -3.51 -1.58 7.64
CA SER A 442 -3.34 -1.75 6.20
C SER A 442 -1.97 -2.30 5.75
N SER A 443 -1.06 -2.70 6.65
CA SER A 443 0.27 -3.22 6.26
C SER A 443 0.26 -4.59 5.56
N GLY A 444 -0.91 -5.22 5.40
CA GLY A 444 -1.08 -6.47 4.64
C GLY A 444 -0.40 -7.68 5.28
N LYS A 445 -0.53 -8.85 4.65
CA LYS A 445 -0.09 -10.12 5.23
C LYS A 445 0.69 -10.99 4.26
N VAL A 446 1.62 -11.78 4.80
CA VAL A 446 2.39 -12.79 4.08
C VAL A 446 1.91 -14.16 4.53
N ASN A 447 1.45 -14.97 3.57
CA ASN A 447 0.93 -16.31 3.82
C ASN A 447 2.05 -17.36 3.95
N SER A 448 1.68 -18.62 4.24
CA SER A 448 2.63 -19.72 4.45
C SER A 448 3.42 -20.15 3.20
N GLN A 449 3.12 -19.57 2.03
CA GLN A 449 3.83 -19.76 0.76
C GLN A 449 4.72 -18.56 0.40
N ASN A 450 4.95 -17.63 1.34
CA ASN A 450 5.65 -16.34 1.14
C ASN A 450 5.02 -15.44 0.06
N GLN A 451 3.71 -15.58 -0.19
CA GLN A 451 2.97 -14.65 -1.05
C GLN A 451 2.38 -13.52 -0.21
N TYR A 452 2.32 -12.32 -0.79
CA TYR A 452 1.75 -11.13 -0.17
C TYR A 452 0.26 -10.98 -0.54
N GLU A 453 -0.57 -10.70 0.47
CA GLU A 453 -2.01 -10.47 0.41
C GLU A 453 -2.34 -9.08 0.98
N GLU A 454 -3.10 -8.27 0.23
CA GLU A 454 -3.60 -6.97 0.72
C GLU A 454 -4.72 -7.18 1.75
N ASN A 455 -4.80 -6.30 2.76
CA ASN A 455 -5.86 -6.32 3.77
C ASN A 455 -6.84 -5.17 3.48
N THR A 456 -8.01 -5.49 2.93
CA THR A 456 -8.98 -4.49 2.41
C THR A 456 -9.99 -4.01 3.43
N ASP A 457 -10.47 -4.90 4.30
CA ASP A 457 -11.34 -4.63 5.45
C ASP A 457 -10.85 -5.46 6.65
N GLY A 458 -11.45 -5.24 7.82
CA GLY A 458 -11.07 -5.90 9.07
C GLY A 458 -9.82 -5.33 9.73
N ILE A 459 -9.49 -5.88 10.91
CA ILE A 459 -8.29 -5.53 11.68
C ILE A 459 -7.52 -6.79 12.10
N PRO A 460 -6.17 -6.79 12.03
CA PRO A 460 -5.36 -8.00 12.13
C PRO A 460 -5.48 -8.69 13.48
N GLN A 461 -5.88 -9.97 13.46
CA GLN A 461 -6.01 -10.85 14.63
C GLN A 461 -4.62 -11.27 15.17
N GLY A 462 -4.00 -10.39 15.95
CA GLY A 462 -2.66 -10.61 16.53
C GLY A 462 -1.84 -9.33 16.71
N SER A 463 -2.30 -8.20 16.14
CA SER A 463 -1.83 -6.87 16.51
C SER A 463 -2.14 -6.55 17.98
N ALA A 464 -1.25 -5.83 18.65
CA ALA A 464 -1.46 -5.42 20.04
C ALA A 464 -2.47 -4.26 20.20
N VAL A 465 -2.75 -3.49 19.14
CA VAL A 465 -3.72 -2.38 19.17
C VAL A 465 -5.13 -2.80 18.75
N SER A 466 -5.27 -3.83 17.89
CA SER A 466 -6.56 -4.37 17.44
C SER A 466 -7.59 -4.63 18.56
N PRO A 467 -7.26 -5.23 19.72
CA PRO A 467 -8.25 -5.52 20.77
C PRO A 467 -8.87 -4.26 21.40
N LEU A 468 -8.11 -3.18 21.49
CA LEU A 468 -8.59 -1.88 22.00
C LEU A 468 -9.48 -1.18 20.97
N LEU A 469 -9.09 -1.25 19.70
CA LEU A 469 -9.84 -0.70 18.57
C LEU A 469 -11.18 -1.42 18.34
N ALA A 470 -11.20 -2.75 18.45
CA ALA A 470 -12.41 -3.57 18.40
C ALA A 470 -13.43 -3.13 19.47
N ASN A 471 -12.97 -2.92 20.71
CA ASN A 471 -13.82 -2.44 21.79
C ASN A 471 -14.31 -1.00 21.58
N LEU A 472 -13.49 -0.11 21.00
CA LEU A 472 -13.94 1.23 20.62
C LEU A 472 -15.04 1.18 19.54
N TYR A 473 -14.93 0.26 18.58
CA TYR A 473 -15.91 0.09 17.50
C TYR A 473 -17.33 -0.17 18.05
N LEU A 474 -17.44 -1.14 18.96
CA LEU A 474 -18.69 -1.62 19.59
C LEU A 474 -19.16 -0.77 20.79
N THR A 475 -18.43 0.27 21.19
CA THR A 475 -18.78 1.10 22.36
C THR A 475 -20.13 1.84 22.23
N GLU A 476 -20.61 2.08 20.99
CA GLU A 476 -21.95 2.62 20.73
C GLU A 476 -23.04 1.53 20.81
N PHE A 477 -22.71 0.29 20.42
CA PHE A 477 -23.60 -0.88 20.48
C PHE A 477 -23.84 -1.31 21.93
N ASP A 478 -22.79 -1.34 22.77
CA ASP A 478 -22.92 -1.51 24.23
C ASP A 478 -23.93 -0.51 24.81
N ARG A 479 -23.94 0.73 24.30
CA ARG A 479 -24.82 1.81 24.76
C ARG A 479 -26.24 1.71 24.20
N PHE A 480 -26.41 1.10 23.03
CA PHE A 480 -27.73 0.73 22.49
C PHE A 480 -28.36 -0.39 23.32
N ILE A 481 -27.63 -1.47 23.57
CA ILE A 481 -28.10 -2.62 24.37
C ILE A 481 -28.57 -2.16 25.76
N GLU A 482 -27.72 -1.42 26.48
CA GLU A 482 -28.03 -0.94 27.83
C GLU A 482 -29.29 -0.06 27.91
N ASN A 483 -29.50 0.79 26.90
CA ASN A 483 -30.57 1.79 26.90
C ASN A 483 -31.88 1.32 26.23
N LYS A 484 -31.84 0.28 25.39
CA LYS A 484 -32.99 -0.16 24.56
C LYS A 484 -33.38 -1.62 24.73
N ILE A 485 -32.52 -2.47 25.29
CA ILE A 485 -32.74 -3.92 25.40
C ILE A 485 -32.68 -4.37 26.87
N THR A 486 -31.50 -4.31 27.51
CA THR A 486 -31.32 -4.78 28.89
C THR A 486 -30.05 -4.20 29.50
N LYS A 487 -30.08 -3.90 30.80
CA LYS A 487 -28.87 -3.56 31.59
C LYS A 487 -28.07 -4.82 31.96
N HIS A 488 -28.71 -5.99 31.93
CA HIS A 488 -28.12 -7.29 32.26
C HIS A 488 -27.58 -7.97 31.00
N PHE A 489 -26.47 -7.45 30.49
CA PHE A 489 -25.72 -8.05 29.39
C PHE A 489 -24.23 -8.13 29.70
N ILE A 490 -23.54 -9.06 29.05
CA ILE A 490 -22.09 -9.16 29.01
C ILE A 490 -21.69 -9.17 27.54
N ARG A 491 -20.73 -8.32 27.18
CA ARG A 491 -19.94 -8.51 25.95
C ARG A 491 -18.52 -8.88 26.29
N TYR A 492 -18.02 -9.91 25.62
CA TYR A 492 -16.66 -10.40 25.73
C TYR A 492 -16.05 -10.47 24.32
N ALA A 493 -15.61 -9.29 23.82
CA ALA A 493 -15.20 -9.06 22.44
C ALA A 493 -16.38 -9.20 21.47
N ASP A 494 -16.46 -10.33 20.79
CA ASP A 494 -17.49 -10.81 19.86
C ASP A 494 -18.59 -11.63 20.56
N ASP A 495 -18.26 -12.42 21.60
CA ASP A 495 -19.23 -13.15 22.44
C ASP A 495 -20.19 -12.18 23.17
N ILE A 496 -21.51 -12.34 23.01
CA ILE A 496 -22.55 -11.54 23.68
C ILE A 496 -23.52 -12.45 24.44
N LEU A 497 -23.82 -12.07 25.69
CA LEU A 497 -24.82 -12.70 26.54
C LEU A 497 -25.81 -11.64 27.06
N LEU A 498 -27.12 -11.90 26.95
CA LEU A 498 -28.18 -10.99 27.38
C LEU A 498 -29.19 -11.74 28.26
N LEU A 499 -29.71 -11.08 29.30
CA LEU A 499 -30.83 -11.58 30.11
C LEU A 499 -32.06 -10.70 29.86
N VAL A 500 -33.20 -11.33 29.52
CA VAL A 500 -34.48 -10.66 29.20
C VAL A 500 -35.67 -11.35 29.88
N PRO A 501 -36.70 -10.61 30.37
CA PRO A 501 -37.72 -11.18 31.27
C PRO A 501 -38.88 -11.92 30.58
N LYS A 502 -38.84 -12.18 29.27
CA LYS A 502 -39.87 -12.95 28.53
C LYS A 502 -39.32 -13.56 27.24
N GLU A 503 -39.74 -14.78 26.93
CA GLU A 503 -39.36 -15.53 25.72
C GLU A 503 -39.82 -14.85 24.42
N GLU A 504 -41.07 -14.41 24.37
CA GLU A 504 -41.71 -13.71 23.23
C GLU A 504 -40.90 -12.52 22.70
N LYS A 505 -40.03 -11.94 23.54
CA LYS A 505 -39.20 -10.78 23.21
C LYS A 505 -37.83 -11.17 22.64
N THR A 506 -37.40 -12.43 22.75
CA THR A 506 -36.05 -12.88 22.37
C THR A 506 -35.78 -12.73 20.87
N ILE A 507 -36.68 -13.21 20.00
CA ILE A 507 -36.60 -13.05 18.54
C ILE A 507 -36.57 -11.57 18.16
N ARG A 508 -37.42 -10.75 18.79
CA ARG A 508 -37.43 -9.29 18.57
C ARG A 508 -36.13 -8.62 19.03
N VAL A 509 -35.51 -9.09 20.11
CA VAL A 509 -34.22 -8.60 20.58
C VAL A 509 -33.10 -8.98 19.61
N LEU A 510 -33.08 -10.22 19.10
CA LEU A 510 -32.14 -10.63 18.05
C LEU A 510 -32.27 -9.75 16.80
N GLN A 511 -33.49 -9.52 16.31
CA GLN A 511 -33.72 -8.60 15.19
C GLN A 511 -33.20 -7.19 15.49
N MET A 512 -33.51 -6.62 16.66
CA MET A 512 -33.04 -5.30 17.07
C MET A 512 -31.51 -5.19 17.19
N LEU A 513 -30.80 -6.29 17.48
CA LEU A 513 -29.34 -6.33 17.49
C LEU A 513 -28.79 -6.36 16.06
N THR A 514 -29.35 -7.21 15.18
CA THR A 514 -29.01 -7.28 13.75
C THR A 514 -29.25 -5.95 13.04
N ASP A 515 -30.45 -5.38 13.15
CA ASP A 515 -30.82 -4.07 12.57
C ASP A 515 -29.80 -2.98 12.94
N TYR A 516 -29.37 -2.96 14.20
CA TYR A 516 -28.41 -1.98 14.68
C TYR A 516 -26.99 -2.24 14.13
N LEU A 517 -26.52 -3.48 14.16
CA LEU A 517 -25.19 -3.88 13.69
C LEU A 517 -25.04 -3.64 12.19
N GLU A 518 -26.03 -4.00 11.37
CA GLU A 518 -26.02 -3.75 9.93
C GLU A 518 -26.02 -2.24 9.63
N ALA A 519 -27.03 -1.51 10.13
CA ALA A 519 -27.24 -0.11 9.76
C ALA A 519 -26.17 0.86 10.30
N ASN A 520 -25.60 0.59 11.48
CA ASN A 520 -24.70 1.53 12.16
C ASN A 520 -23.22 1.08 12.14
N LEU A 521 -22.96 -0.22 11.97
CA LEU A 521 -21.62 -0.81 12.13
C LEU A 521 -21.17 -1.69 10.96
N LYS A 522 -22.06 -2.03 10.01
CA LYS A 522 -21.83 -2.97 8.89
C LYS A 522 -21.35 -4.36 9.36
N LEU A 523 -21.89 -4.83 10.48
CA LEU A 523 -21.60 -6.15 11.04
C LEU A 523 -22.88 -6.99 11.03
N ASN A 524 -22.73 -8.31 11.01
CA ASN A 524 -23.83 -9.26 11.09
C ASN A 524 -23.75 -10.03 12.42
N LEU A 525 -24.87 -10.55 12.93
CA LEU A 525 -24.82 -11.63 13.92
C LEU A 525 -24.57 -12.97 13.22
N ASN A 526 -23.90 -13.88 13.94
CA ASN A 526 -23.82 -15.29 13.56
C ASN A 526 -25.23 -15.92 13.59
N GLN A 527 -25.48 -16.88 12.71
CA GLN A 527 -26.73 -17.65 12.66
C GLN A 527 -26.85 -18.64 13.83
N GLU A 528 -25.72 -19.06 14.43
CA GLU A 528 -25.68 -19.99 15.59
C GLU A 528 -25.90 -19.29 16.95
N PHE A 529 -27.07 -18.66 17.13
CA PHE A 529 -27.48 -18.13 18.44
C PHE A 529 -28.15 -19.21 19.33
N TYR A 530 -28.15 -18.99 20.64
CA TYR A 530 -28.88 -19.79 21.62
C TYR A 530 -29.89 -18.92 22.38
N VAL A 531 -31.10 -19.44 22.56
CA VAL A 531 -32.15 -18.92 23.44
C VAL A 531 -32.62 -20.05 24.36
N GLY A 532 -32.83 -19.76 25.64
CA GLY A 532 -33.35 -20.73 26.62
C GLY A 532 -33.65 -20.08 27.96
N SER A 533 -34.26 -20.81 28.90
CA SER A 533 -34.50 -20.28 30.25
C SER A 533 -33.19 -20.19 31.02
N LEU A 534 -33.06 -19.17 31.88
CA LEU A 534 -31.95 -19.09 32.85
C LEU A 534 -31.97 -20.27 33.85
N LYS A 535 -33.09 -21.01 33.93
CA LYS A 535 -33.22 -22.26 34.71
C LYS A 535 -32.64 -23.50 34.03
N ASP A 536 -32.61 -23.59 32.71
CA ASP A 536 -32.33 -24.88 32.02
C ASP A 536 -30.83 -25.20 32.00
N GLY A 537 -30.00 -24.18 32.22
CA GLY A 537 -28.55 -24.24 32.10
C GLY A 537 -28.08 -23.96 30.67
N PHE A 538 -26.90 -23.35 30.56
CA PHE A 538 -26.35 -22.90 29.29
C PHE A 538 -24.82 -22.79 29.33
N THR A 539 -24.20 -22.73 28.15
CA THR A 539 -22.74 -22.61 28.02
C THR A 539 -22.34 -21.21 27.55
N PHE A 540 -21.44 -20.54 28.27
CA PHE A 540 -20.89 -19.24 27.89
C PHE A 540 -19.39 -19.16 28.20
N LEU A 541 -18.60 -18.62 27.28
CA LEU A 541 -17.12 -18.59 27.31
C LEU A 541 -16.46 -19.99 27.52
N GLY A 542 -17.17 -21.09 27.24
CA GLY A 542 -16.73 -22.47 27.49
C GLY A 542 -16.87 -22.93 28.95
N ILE A 543 -17.67 -22.23 29.75
CA ILE A 543 -18.16 -22.69 31.06
C ILE A 543 -19.63 -23.04 30.92
N GLU A 544 -20.01 -24.22 31.40
CA GLU A 544 -21.39 -24.67 31.57
C GLU A 544 -21.92 -24.16 32.92
N PHE A 545 -23.03 -23.44 32.88
CA PHE A 545 -23.74 -22.93 34.05
C PHE A 545 -24.95 -23.82 34.34
N GLN A 546 -24.99 -24.45 35.52
CA GLN A 546 -26.14 -25.26 35.94
C GLN A 546 -27.16 -24.43 36.74
N SER A 547 -28.42 -24.88 36.72
CA SER A 547 -29.56 -24.34 37.49
C SER A 547 -29.26 -24.14 38.98
N ASN A 548 -28.51 -25.09 39.56
CA ASN A 548 -28.07 -25.12 40.95
C ASN A 548 -26.86 -24.20 41.26
N GLY A 549 -26.37 -23.44 40.26
CA GLY A 549 -25.23 -22.52 40.38
C GLY A 549 -23.83 -23.17 40.30
N LYS A 550 -23.73 -24.49 40.11
CA LYS A 550 -22.46 -25.18 39.80
C LYS A 550 -21.95 -24.77 38.42
N LEU A 551 -20.62 -24.81 38.27
CA LEU A 551 -19.91 -24.54 37.03
C LEU A 551 -19.11 -25.77 36.59
N ASN A 552 -19.27 -26.18 35.34
CA ASN A 552 -18.40 -27.17 34.68
C ASN A 552 -17.60 -26.50 33.56
N ILE A 553 -16.47 -27.10 33.18
CA ILE A 553 -15.73 -26.72 31.96
C ILE A 553 -16.26 -27.58 30.82
N SER A 554 -16.75 -26.96 29.74
CA SER A 554 -17.34 -27.72 28.65
C SER A 554 -16.33 -28.58 27.90
N ASN A 555 -16.77 -29.70 27.32
CA ASN A 555 -15.87 -30.65 26.65
C ASN A 555 -15.08 -29.98 25.51
N ASP A 556 -15.70 -29.10 24.71
CA ASP A 556 -14.97 -28.31 23.70
C ASP A 556 -13.92 -27.39 24.31
N LYS A 557 -14.17 -26.86 25.51
CA LYS A 557 -13.20 -26.01 26.22
C LYS A 557 -12.05 -26.83 26.78
N LYS A 558 -12.29 -28.07 27.24
CA LYS A 558 -11.24 -29.04 27.60
C LYS A 558 -10.37 -29.38 26.38
N ASN A 559 -11.00 -29.74 25.26
CA ASN A 559 -10.31 -30.04 24.00
C ASN A 559 -9.48 -28.84 23.50
N ARG A 560 -10.02 -27.60 23.55
CA ARG A 560 -9.29 -26.37 23.20
C ARG A 560 -8.17 -26.02 24.20
N ILE A 561 -8.21 -26.51 25.44
CA ILE A 561 -7.12 -26.35 26.43
C ILE A 561 -5.97 -27.32 26.12
N ASP A 562 -6.28 -28.59 25.86
CA ASP A 562 -5.33 -29.60 25.36
C ASP A 562 -4.61 -29.08 24.09
N ASP A 563 -5.38 -28.65 23.09
CA ASP A 563 -4.85 -28.08 21.85
C ASP A 563 -3.96 -26.85 22.10
N LYS A 564 -4.30 -25.99 23.07
CA LYS A 564 -3.49 -24.82 23.43
C LYS A 564 -2.17 -25.22 24.10
N ILE A 565 -2.18 -26.23 24.97
CA ILE A 565 -0.97 -26.80 25.60
C ILE A 565 -0.06 -27.34 24.49
N LYS A 566 -0.57 -28.26 23.65
CA LYS A 566 0.14 -28.83 22.49
C LYS A 566 0.75 -27.76 21.56
N ARG A 567 0.04 -26.65 21.33
CA ARG A 567 0.53 -25.52 20.50
C ARG A 567 1.57 -24.64 21.20
N ALA A 568 1.42 -24.33 22.49
CA ALA A 568 2.43 -23.57 23.23
C ALA A 568 3.78 -24.31 23.22
N LEU A 569 3.74 -25.64 23.37
CA LEU A 569 4.89 -26.53 23.32
C LEU A 569 5.54 -26.65 21.93
N TRP A 570 4.80 -26.35 20.85
CA TRP A 570 5.35 -26.27 19.49
C TRP A 570 6.11 -24.96 19.23
N LEU A 571 5.86 -23.91 20.03
CA LEU A 571 6.38 -22.55 19.83
C LEU A 571 7.55 -22.16 20.75
N ALA A 572 7.73 -22.82 21.90
CA ALA A 572 8.81 -22.54 22.84
C ALA A 572 10.21 -22.71 22.21
N ASP A 573 11.17 -21.84 22.57
CA ASP A 573 12.56 -21.94 22.08
C ASP A 573 13.42 -22.85 22.97
N GLU A 574 14.58 -23.27 22.48
CA GLU A 574 15.44 -24.33 23.05
C GLU A 574 16.07 -24.05 24.44
N ASN A 575 15.66 -22.97 25.12
CA ASN A 575 16.08 -22.62 26.48
C ASN A 575 15.00 -21.93 27.34
N ASP A 576 13.80 -21.65 26.83
CA ASP A 576 12.79 -20.84 27.55
C ASP A 576 11.39 -21.48 27.49
N PHE A 577 10.95 -21.97 28.64
CA PHE A 577 9.61 -22.55 28.86
C PHE A 577 8.63 -21.57 29.51
N SER A 578 9.01 -20.31 29.75
CA SER A 578 8.21 -19.39 30.54
C SER A 578 6.81 -19.13 29.93
N ASP A 579 6.62 -19.27 28.61
CA ASP A 579 5.29 -19.18 27.98
C ASP A 579 4.43 -20.45 28.15
N LEU A 580 5.05 -21.62 28.31
CA LEU A 580 4.38 -22.83 28.78
C LEU A 580 4.01 -22.67 30.25
N GLU A 581 4.95 -22.23 31.09
CA GLU A 581 4.75 -22.02 32.52
C GLU A 581 3.64 -21.00 32.79
N LYS A 582 3.67 -19.82 32.15
CA LYS A 582 2.57 -18.84 32.16
C LYS A 582 1.25 -19.44 31.69
N THR A 583 1.27 -20.37 30.72
CA THR A 583 0.06 -21.05 30.24
C THR A 583 -0.48 -22.04 31.26
N VAL A 584 0.34 -22.93 31.81
CA VAL A 584 -0.08 -23.97 32.78
C VAL A 584 -0.39 -23.34 34.14
N GLN A 585 0.43 -22.41 34.65
CA GLN A 585 0.11 -21.64 35.85
C GLN A 585 -1.12 -20.75 35.64
N GLY A 586 -1.33 -20.22 34.43
CA GLY A 586 -2.58 -19.55 34.05
C GLY A 586 -3.79 -20.47 34.13
N LEU A 587 -3.67 -21.72 33.65
CA LEU A 587 -4.71 -22.74 33.76
C LEU A 587 -4.93 -23.18 35.22
N LYS A 588 -3.88 -23.32 36.02
CA LYS A 588 -3.88 -23.68 37.45
C LYS A 588 -4.55 -22.59 38.29
N ASN A 589 -4.24 -21.32 38.03
CA ASN A 589 -4.86 -20.17 38.70
C ASN A 589 -6.34 -19.96 38.28
N TYR A 590 -6.67 -20.13 37.00
CA TYR A 590 -8.01 -19.84 36.48
C TYR A 590 -8.99 -21.03 36.64
N TYR A 591 -8.55 -22.24 36.32
CA TYR A 591 -9.39 -23.45 36.28
C TYR A 591 -9.05 -24.48 37.37
N GLY A 592 -7.99 -24.30 38.19
CA GLY A 592 -7.55 -25.33 39.16
C GLY A 592 -8.60 -25.74 40.20
N LYS A 593 -9.56 -24.85 40.50
CA LYS A 593 -10.74 -25.11 41.36
C LYS A 593 -11.95 -25.71 40.62
N LEU A 594 -11.91 -25.74 39.29
CA LEU A 594 -12.98 -26.25 38.40
C LEU A 594 -12.61 -27.57 37.69
N LEU A 595 -11.32 -27.92 37.66
CA LEU A 595 -10.79 -29.15 37.07
C LEU A 595 -10.87 -30.32 38.05
N THR A 596 -11.42 -31.45 37.60
CA THR A 596 -11.43 -32.72 38.36
C THR A 596 -10.02 -33.33 38.49
N HIS A 597 -9.87 -34.39 39.29
CA HIS A 597 -8.60 -35.14 39.34
C HIS A 597 -8.24 -35.75 37.98
N GLU A 598 -9.23 -36.32 37.28
CA GLU A 598 -9.05 -36.93 35.97
C GLU A 598 -8.66 -35.89 34.90
N ASP A 599 -9.26 -34.69 34.94
CA ASP A 599 -8.88 -33.59 34.05
C ASP A 599 -7.44 -33.12 34.28
N LYS A 600 -6.98 -33.10 35.55
CA LYS A 600 -5.60 -32.74 35.93
C LYS A 600 -4.60 -33.79 35.45
N GLN A 601 -4.93 -35.07 35.64
CA GLN A 601 -4.11 -36.19 35.19
C GLN A 601 -3.95 -36.21 33.66
N LYS A 602 -5.03 -35.97 32.91
CA LYS A 602 -4.95 -35.84 31.44
C LYS A 602 -4.06 -34.67 31.00
N ILE A 603 -4.07 -33.55 31.73
CA ILE A 603 -3.16 -32.43 31.46
C ILE A 603 -1.70 -32.79 31.74
N ASP A 604 -1.40 -33.51 32.84
CA ASP A 604 -0.05 -34.02 33.12
C ASP A 604 0.42 -35.01 32.02
N ASP A 605 -0.43 -35.94 31.59
CA ASP A 605 -0.15 -36.89 30.48
C ASP A 605 0.37 -36.16 29.22
N ILE A 606 -0.37 -35.14 28.76
CA ILE A 606 -0.05 -34.34 27.58
C ILE A 606 1.28 -33.59 27.78
N ILE A 607 1.50 -33.03 28.97
CA ILE A 607 2.72 -32.29 29.30
C ILE A 607 3.95 -33.23 29.26
N VAL A 608 3.85 -34.43 29.83
CA VAL A 608 4.95 -35.42 29.85
C VAL A 608 5.25 -35.98 28.46
N GLU A 609 4.23 -36.29 27.66
CA GLU A 609 4.43 -36.78 26.28
C GLU A 609 5.25 -35.78 25.44
N VAL A 610 5.00 -34.49 25.60
CA VAL A 610 5.69 -33.45 24.84
C VAL A 610 7.01 -33.02 25.48
N TYR A 611 7.20 -33.15 26.79
CA TYR A 611 8.54 -33.06 27.38
C TYR A 611 9.45 -34.17 26.86
N ARG A 612 8.92 -35.37 26.56
CA ARG A 612 9.61 -36.37 25.74
C ARG A 612 10.05 -35.75 24.40
N THR A 613 9.12 -35.16 23.64
CA THR A 613 9.43 -34.50 22.35
C THR A 613 10.38 -33.29 22.47
N TYR A 614 10.55 -32.71 23.66
CA TYR A 614 11.53 -31.64 23.91
C TYR A 614 12.91 -32.20 24.29
N LEU A 615 12.99 -33.15 25.22
CA LEU A 615 14.26 -33.81 25.58
C LEU A 615 14.83 -34.59 24.38
N GLN A 616 14.00 -34.90 23.37
CA GLN A 616 14.39 -35.24 22.00
C GLN A 616 15.46 -34.29 21.44
N LYS A 617 15.49 -33.02 21.84
CA LYS A 617 16.29 -31.98 21.18
C LYS A 617 17.60 -31.67 21.89
N GLU A 618 17.78 -32.11 23.13
CA GLU A 618 18.94 -31.80 23.96
C GLU A 618 20.19 -32.60 23.53
N LYS A 619 21.39 -32.05 23.77
CA LYS A 619 22.65 -32.60 23.22
C LYS A 619 23.72 -33.00 24.22
N GLN A 620 23.62 -32.61 25.47
CA GLN A 620 24.62 -32.92 26.50
C GLN A 620 23.99 -33.78 27.61
N PRO A 621 24.39 -35.06 27.78
CA PRO A 621 23.71 -35.99 28.68
C PRO A 621 23.61 -35.53 30.14
N PHE A 622 24.59 -34.75 30.61
CA PHE A 622 24.66 -34.29 32.01
C PHE A 622 23.68 -33.16 32.35
N VAL A 623 23.12 -32.45 31.35
CA VAL A 623 22.17 -31.34 31.56
C VAL A 623 20.72 -31.84 31.67
N ILE A 624 20.45 -33.08 31.28
CA ILE A 624 19.10 -33.67 31.24
C ILE A 624 18.45 -33.74 32.64
N PRO A 625 19.10 -34.27 33.69
CA PRO A 625 18.48 -34.39 35.02
C PRO A 625 18.14 -33.03 35.64
N GLU A 626 19.01 -32.04 35.44
CA GLU A 626 18.85 -30.68 35.95
C GLU A 626 17.68 -29.95 35.27
N ARG A 627 17.51 -30.14 33.95
CA ARG A 627 16.33 -29.65 33.22
C ARG A 627 15.05 -30.37 33.66
N VAL A 628 15.07 -31.69 33.86
CA VAL A 628 13.90 -32.44 34.37
C VAL A 628 13.48 -31.95 35.76
N ALA A 629 14.43 -31.70 36.66
CA ALA A 629 14.18 -31.16 38.00
C ALA A 629 13.62 -29.72 38.01
N LEU A 630 13.75 -29.00 36.90
CA LEU A 630 13.08 -27.71 36.67
C LEU A 630 11.65 -27.91 36.15
N LEU A 631 11.47 -28.84 35.20
CA LEU A 631 10.22 -29.06 34.48
C LEU A 631 9.16 -29.84 35.27
N SER A 632 9.56 -30.68 36.23
CA SER A 632 8.64 -31.35 37.16
C SER A 632 7.75 -30.36 37.91
N LYS A 633 8.26 -29.16 38.21
CA LYS A 633 7.56 -28.09 38.96
C LYS A 633 6.40 -27.44 38.20
N ILE A 634 6.27 -27.67 36.89
CA ILE A 634 5.33 -26.94 36.02
C ILE A 634 3.94 -27.62 35.95
N GLY A 635 3.82 -28.91 36.28
CA GLY A 635 2.58 -29.68 36.16
C GLY A 635 1.55 -29.49 37.28
N PHE A 636 0.52 -30.34 37.28
CA PHE A 636 -0.28 -30.63 38.47
C PHE A 636 0.39 -31.70 39.34
N ILE A 637 1.18 -32.59 38.73
CA ILE A 637 1.97 -33.68 39.36
C ILE A 637 1.08 -34.71 40.07
N THR A 638 0.28 -35.41 39.27
CA THR A 638 -0.41 -36.64 39.68
C THR A 638 0.55 -37.83 39.81
N ASP A 639 0.23 -38.79 40.70
CA ASP A 639 1.13 -39.86 41.17
C ASP A 639 1.80 -40.69 40.06
N LYS A 640 1.11 -40.81 38.91
CA LYS A 640 1.49 -41.54 37.70
C LYS A 640 2.88 -41.20 37.16
N TYR A 641 3.40 -39.99 37.43
CA TYR A 641 4.67 -39.51 36.84
C TYR A 641 5.77 -39.22 37.86
N ALA A 642 5.60 -39.60 39.12
CA ALA A 642 6.55 -39.32 40.20
C ALA A 642 7.91 -40.05 40.07
N ASP A 643 8.06 -41.05 39.19
CA ASP A 643 9.21 -41.97 39.16
C ASP A 643 10.29 -41.69 38.09
N GLY A 644 10.09 -40.69 37.22
CA GLY A 644 11.11 -40.18 36.28
C GLY A 644 11.56 -41.10 35.13
N LYS A 645 11.02 -42.31 34.95
CA LYS A 645 11.63 -43.33 34.05
C LYS A 645 11.59 -43.03 32.54
N TRP A 646 10.99 -41.93 32.09
CA TRP A 646 10.59 -41.69 30.69
C TRP A 646 11.66 -41.03 29.78
N GLU A 647 12.81 -40.65 30.33
CA GLU A 647 13.82 -39.75 29.73
C GLU A 647 14.76 -40.34 28.65
N LYS A 648 14.75 -41.65 28.38
CA LYS A 648 15.92 -42.35 27.78
C LYS A 648 15.95 -42.56 26.24
N GLN A 649 15.05 -41.95 25.47
CA GLN A 649 14.67 -42.43 24.10
C GLN A 649 14.82 -41.42 22.92
N ILE A 650 15.73 -40.42 22.96
CA ILE A 650 15.41 -39.10 22.37
C ILE A 650 16.57 -38.35 21.57
N LYS A 651 16.34 -37.83 20.32
CA LYS A 651 17.35 -37.16 19.38
C LYS A 651 16.85 -36.02 18.38
N PRO A 652 17.70 -35.01 17.92
CA PRO A 652 17.29 -33.63 17.46
C PRO A 652 17.38 -33.20 15.94
N LYS A 653 16.68 -32.10 15.52
CA LYS A 653 16.88 -31.29 14.26
C LYS A 653 16.26 -29.85 14.33
N LYS A 654 16.67 -28.83 13.51
CA LYS A 654 16.25 -27.38 13.63
C LYS A 654 16.23 -26.55 12.29
N LEU A 655 15.52 -25.39 12.22
CA LEU A 655 15.54 -24.35 11.13
C LEU A 655 14.94 -22.95 11.59
N LYS A 656 15.36 -21.79 11.03
CA LYS A 656 14.87 -20.36 11.16
C LYS A 656 15.61 -19.45 10.13
N LEU A 657 15.26 -18.21 9.69
CA LEU A 657 14.04 -17.44 9.31
C LEU A 657 14.51 -16.10 8.61
N THR A 658 13.67 -15.27 7.95
CA THR A 658 14.06 -14.06 7.14
C THR A 658 13.10 -12.82 7.20
N PRO A 659 13.49 -11.59 6.71
CA PRO A 659 12.94 -10.27 7.15
C PRO A 659 11.99 -9.51 6.15
N LYS A 660 11.70 -8.21 6.43
CA LYS A 660 10.63 -7.36 5.84
C LYS A 660 11.02 -5.87 5.69
N ALA A 661 10.12 -5.03 5.14
CA ALA A 661 10.25 -3.56 5.05
C ALA A 661 8.88 -2.80 4.96
N GLU A 662 8.73 -1.76 4.09
CA GLU A 662 8.22 -0.43 4.50
C GLU A 662 7.30 0.40 3.53
N ASN A 663 6.65 1.44 4.09
CA ASN A 663 5.46 2.30 3.77
C ASN A 663 4.11 1.57 3.49
N VAL A 664 2.94 2.25 3.46
CA VAL A 664 1.62 1.68 3.05
C VAL A 664 1.11 2.05 1.62
N LYS A 665 0.37 3.12 1.29
CA LYS A 665 -0.35 3.11 -0.02
C LYS A 665 0.49 3.38 -1.30
N GLU A 666 1.76 3.75 -1.17
CA GLU A 666 2.77 3.75 -2.26
C GLU A 666 3.71 2.51 -2.17
N SER A 667 3.41 1.60 -1.24
CA SER A 667 4.52 1.21 -0.37
C SER A 667 4.37 -0.16 0.28
N LEU A 668 3.16 -0.69 0.40
CA LEU A 668 2.90 -2.08 0.06
C LEU A 668 3.57 -2.40 -1.28
N LYS A 669 3.78 -1.42 -2.18
CA LYS A 669 4.68 -1.53 -3.35
C LYS A 669 6.19 -1.45 -3.01
N ILE A 670 6.65 -0.61 -2.08
CA ILE A 670 8.05 -0.51 -1.63
C ILE A 670 8.45 -1.74 -0.81
N GLN A 671 7.62 -2.17 0.13
CA GLN A 671 7.63 -3.44 0.86
C GLN A 671 7.50 -4.64 -0.08
N LYS A 672 6.60 -4.66 -1.08
CA LYS A 672 6.58 -5.70 -2.15
C LYS A 672 7.89 -5.70 -2.94
N ARG A 673 8.42 -4.54 -3.35
CA ARG A 673 9.73 -4.41 -4.02
C ARG A 673 10.88 -4.93 -3.12
N LYS A 674 11.03 -4.42 -1.90
CA LYS A 674 12.05 -4.81 -0.90
C LYS A 674 11.90 -6.28 -0.48
N HIS A 675 10.69 -6.82 -0.38
CA HIS A 675 10.46 -8.25 -0.08
C HIS A 675 10.78 -9.14 -1.29
N LEU A 676 10.47 -8.71 -2.51
CA LEU A 676 10.85 -9.44 -3.72
C LEU A 676 12.36 -9.31 -4.03
N GLN A 677 13.01 -8.21 -3.63
CA GLN A 677 14.47 -8.06 -3.59
C GLN A 677 15.10 -8.95 -2.52
N ALA A 678 14.54 -9.02 -1.31
CA ALA A 678 14.99 -9.97 -0.28
C ALA A 678 14.81 -11.42 -0.73
N GLN A 679 13.66 -11.77 -1.33
CA GLN A 679 13.45 -13.08 -1.96
C GLN A 679 14.45 -13.35 -3.09
N ALA A 680 14.79 -12.35 -3.91
CA ALA A 680 15.81 -12.46 -4.96
C ALA A 680 17.20 -12.75 -4.38
N GLU A 681 17.61 -12.00 -3.35
CA GLU A 681 18.84 -12.27 -2.59
C GLU A 681 18.80 -13.64 -1.91
N GLU A 682 17.64 -14.12 -1.44
CA GLU A 682 17.47 -15.47 -0.88
C GLU A 682 17.46 -16.58 -1.94
N CYS A 683 17.15 -16.28 -3.22
CA CYS A 683 17.08 -17.22 -4.33
C CYS A 683 18.43 -17.58 -4.93
N GLU A 684 19.42 -16.68 -4.90
CA GLU A 684 20.75 -16.94 -5.48
C GLU A 684 21.84 -16.99 -4.40
N LEU A 685 22.65 -18.04 -4.38
CA LEU A 685 23.80 -18.18 -3.50
C LEU A 685 25.09 -18.05 -4.32
N VAL A 686 25.60 -16.82 -4.40
CA VAL A 686 26.87 -16.50 -5.06
C VAL A 686 28.04 -16.78 -4.09
N VAL A 687 29.06 -17.53 -4.54
CA VAL A 687 30.25 -17.90 -3.75
C VAL A 687 31.51 -17.44 -4.48
N THR A 688 32.23 -16.48 -3.88
CA THR A 688 33.30 -15.71 -4.53
C THR A 688 34.67 -15.78 -3.84
N GLN A 689 34.82 -16.57 -2.77
CA GLN A 689 36.07 -16.68 -2.02
C GLN A 689 36.73 -18.07 -2.22
N PRO A 690 38.02 -18.14 -2.58
CA PRO A 690 38.79 -19.38 -2.53
C PRO A 690 38.78 -20.01 -1.13
N GLY A 691 38.89 -21.34 -1.05
CA GLY A 691 38.83 -22.09 0.20
C GLY A 691 37.42 -22.24 0.78
N SER A 692 36.39 -21.73 0.10
CA SER A 692 35.00 -21.86 0.57
C SER A 692 34.48 -23.29 0.43
N PHE A 693 33.91 -23.84 1.50
CA PHE A 693 33.18 -25.11 1.49
C PHE A 693 31.67 -24.85 1.54
N VAL A 694 30.95 -25.31 0.50
CA VAL A 694 29.49 -25.30 0.42
C VAL A 694 28.96 -26.66 0.90
N GLY A 695 28.12 -26.65 1.94
CA GLY A 695 27.56 -27.86 2.55
C GLY A 695 26.14 -27.66 3.08
N ILE A 696 25.35 -28.73 3.19
CA ILE A 696 24.04 -28.69 3.86
C ILE A 696 24.20 -29.06 5.33
N SER A 697 23.62 -28.26 6.22
CA SER A 697 23.48 -28.60 7.63
C SER A 697 22.21 -27.96 8.22
N LYS A 698 21.48 -28.70 9.07
CA LYS A 698 20.20 -28.27 9.67
C LYS A 698 19.21 -27.68 8.63
N ASN A 699 19.03 -28.38 7.50
CA ASN A 699 18.16 -27.97 6.38
C ASN A 699 18.41 -26.54 5.83
N LYS A 700 19.66 -26.07 5.96
CA LYS A 700 20.20 -24.86 5.33
C LYS A 700 21.39 -25.22 4.45
N ILE A 701 21.61 -24.45 3.39
CA ILE A 701 22.89 -24.43 2.69
C ILE A 701 23.80 -23.43 3.42
N GLN A 702 25.01 -23.87 3.73
CA GLN A 702 26.03 -23.12 4.45
C GLN A 702 27.27 -22.96 3.59
N VAL A 703 27.83 -21.75 3.58
CA VAL A 703 29.15 -21.47 3.03
C VAL A 703 30.09 -21.24 4.20
N LYS A 704 31.18 -22.01 4.26
CA LYS A 704 32.22 -21.91 5.28
C LYS A 704 33.54 -21.52 4.65
N ASN A 705 34.39 -20.78 5.35
CA ASN A 705 35.81 -20.60 5.00
C ASN A 705 36.64 -20.68 6.29
N GLY A 706 37.83 -21.29 6.26
CA GLY A 706 38.62 -21.58 7.47
C GLY A 706 37.82 -22.29 8.57
N GLY A 707 36.90 -23.18 8.21
CA GLY A 707 35.98 -23.88 9.13
C GLY A 707 34.81 -23.06 9.69
N LYS A 708 34.92 -21.72 9.72
CA LYS A 708 33.89 -20.77 10.19
C LYS A 708 32.79 -20.60 9.14
N THR A 709 31.52 -20.52 9.56
CA THR A 709 30.38 -20.29 8.66
C THR A 709 30.25 -18.80 8.35
N ILE A 710 30.35 -18.43 7.06
CA ILE A 710 30.13 -17.07 6.56
C ILE A 710 28.64 -16.84 6.27
N VAL A 711 28.00 -17.77 5.55
CA VAL A 711 26.62 -17.64 5.06
C VAL A 711 25.80 -18.88 5.40
N SER A 712 24.52 -18.71 5.73
CA SER A 712 23.61 -19.81 6.13
C SER A 712 22.15 -19.54 5.71
N LYS A 713 21.84 -19.83 4.44
CA LYS A 713 20.54 -19.58 3.79
C LYS A 713 19.61 -20.80 3.86
N SER A 714 18.29 -20.57 3.74
CA SER A 714 17.30 -21.66 3.71
C SER A 714 17.45 -22.48 2.42
N ILE A 715 17.36 -23.81 2.51
CA ILE A 715 17.40 -24.66 1.32
C ILE A 715 16.11 -24.57 0.48
N ASN A 716 15.02 -24.09 1.08
CA ASN A 716 13.74 -23.88 0.39
C ASN A 716 13.67 -22.52 -0.31
N SER A 717 14.55 -21.57 -0.01
CA SER A 717 14.59 -20.26 -0.65
C SER A 717 15.52 -20.24 -1.86
N ILE A 718 16.69 -20.92 -1.75
CA ILE A 718 17.67 -21.02 -2.84
C ILE A 718 17.06 -21.73 -4.04
N ARG A 719 17.27 -21.14 -5.21
CA ARG A 719 16.93 -21.63 -6.55
C ARG A 719 18.16 -21.84 -7.43
N GLN A 720 19.28 -21.20 -7.10
CA GLN A 720 20.54 -21.33 -7.80
C GLN A 720 21.73 -21.12 -6.85
N ILE A 721 22.81 -21.88 -7.06
CA ILE A 721 24.13 -21.65 -6.47
C ILE A 721 25.09 -21.27 -7.61
N SER A 722 25.78 -20.15 -7.47
CA SER A 722 26.68 -19.59 -8.48
C SER A 722 28.10 -19.56 -7.91
N ILE A 723 29.01 -20.35 -8.45
CA ILE A 723 30.40 -20.50 -7.99
C ILE A 723 31.32 -19.68 -8.90
N LEU A 724 31.91 -18.60 -8.37
CA LEU A 724 32.64 -17.57 -9.14
C LEU A 724 34.13 -17.50 -8.76
N SER A 725 34.67 -18.57 -8.18
CA SER A 725 36.04 -18.63 -7.70
C SER A 725 36.60 -20.05 -7.85
N PRO A 726 37.86 -20.21 -8.31
CA PRO A 726 38.57 -21.46 -8.14
C PRO A 726 38.74 -21.78 -6.64
N GLY A 727 39.00 -23.06 -6.33
CA GLY A 727 39.22 -23.51 -4.95
C GLY A 727 37.97 -23.52 -4.06
N VAL A 728 36.76 -23.51 -4.63
CA VAL A 728 35.50 -23.67 -3.89
C VAL A 728 35.06 -25.15 -3.94
N THR A 729 34.85 -25.75 -2.78
CA THR A 729 34.43 -27.15 -2.63
C THR A 729 32.92 -27.25 -2.40
N VAL A 730 32.21 -28.02 -3.23
CA VAL A 730 30.76 -28.30 -3.04
C VAL A 730 30.59 -29.75 -2.59
N SER A 731 29.90 -30.01 -1.47
CA SER A 731 29.73 -31.37 -0.98
C SER A 731 28.73 -32.17 -1.84
N SER A 732 28.98 -33.45 -2.05
CA SER A 732 28.11 -34.35 -2.84
C SER A 732 26.66 -34.40 -2.34
N TYR A 733 26.44 -34.12 -1.05
CA TYR A 733 25.10 -34.01 -0.46
C TYR A 733 24.38 -32.70 -0.87
N VAL A 734 25.10 -31.58 -1.08
CA VAL A 734 24.55 -30.38 -1.74
C VAL A 734 24.11 -30.76 -3.14
N THR A 735 25.03 -31.31 -3.95
CA THR A 735 24.80 -31.69 -5.34
C THR A 735 23.57 -32.59 -5.50
N LYS A 736 23.46 -33.67 -4.71
CA LYS A 736 22.33 -34.60 -4.72
C LYS A 736 21.01 -33.96 -4.27
N HIS A 737 21.03 -33.02 -3.32
CA HIS A 737 19.81 -32.32 -2.90
C HIS A 737 19.36 -31.30 -3.96
N CYS A 738 20.29 -30.55 -4.53
CA CYS A 738 20.00 -29.54 -5.55
C CYS A 738 19.40 -30.18 -6.80
N ALA A 739 19.96 -31.29 -7.29
CA ALA A 739 19.37 -32.11 -8.34
C ALA A 739 17.95 -32.60 -7.97
N LYS A 740 17.69 -33.08 -6.75
CA LYS A 740 16.34 -33.49 -6.32
C LYS A 740 15.34 -32.31 -6.15
N LYS A 741 15.76 -31.06 -6.30
CA LYS A 741 14.93 -29.87 -6.06
C LYS A 741 14.88 -28.87 -7.23
N ASP A 742 15.44 -29.22 -8.39
CA ASP A 742 15.63 -28.33 -9.54
C ASP A 742 16.31 -27.00 -9.14
N ILE A 743 17.36 -27.12 -8.32
CA ILE A 743 18.28 -26.04 -7.96
C ILE A 743 19.53 -26.23 -8.80
N GLN A 744 19.82 -25.27 -9.68
CA GLN A 744 21.02 -25.29 -10.51
C GLN A 744 22.26 -24.96 -9.66
N ILE A 745 23.38 -25.66 -9.90
CA ILE A 745 24.71 -25.26 -9.43
C ILE A 745 25.54 -24.91 -10.66
N ALA A 746 25.80 -23.62 -10.89
CA ALA A 746 26.58 -23.13 -12.02
C ALA A 746 27.98 -22.71 -11.58
N TYR A 747 29.00 -23.06 -12.36
CA TYR A 747 30.40 -22.73 -12.15
C TYR A 747 30.88 -21.78 -13.24
N PHE A 748 31.42 -20.65 -12.82
CA PHE A 748 31.84 -19.53 -13.66
C PHE A 748 33.35 -19.37 -13.59
N ASP A 749 33.98 -19.05 -14.72
CA ASP A 749 35.41 -18.75 -14.79
C ASP A 749 35.74 -17.31 -14.33
N THR A 750 37.00 -16.90 -14.51
CA THR A 750 37.50 -15.56 -14.21
C THR A 750 36.87 -14.44 -15.04
N HIS A 751 36.41 -14.75 -16.25
CA HIS A 751 35.78 -13.81 -17.19
C HIS A 751 34.25 -13.78 -17.03
N GLY A 752 33.70 -14.70 -16.24
CA GLY A 752 32.28 -14.86 -15.97
C GLY A 752 31.56 -15.84 -16.89
N VAL A 753 32.27 -16.63 -17.71
CA VAL A 753 31.67 -17.64 -18.59
C VAL A 753 31.36 -18.91 -17.79
N ILE A 754 30.21 -19.54 -18.04
CA ILE A 754 29.84 -20.82 -17.41
C ILE A 754 30.65 -21.95 -18.04
N TYR A 755 31.53 -22.60 -17.27
CA TYR A 755 32.31 -23.75 -17.75
C TYR A 755 31.72 -25.10 -17.30
N ALA A 756 30.85 -25.11 -16.29
CA ALA A 756 30.12 -26.30 -15.86
C ALA A 756 28.80 -25.94 -15.16
N ALA A 757 27.80 -26.81 -15.29
CA ALA A 757 26.56 -26.73 -14.50
C ALA A 757 26.11 -28.11 -14.04
N VAL A 758 25.55 -28.19 -12.84
CA VAL A 758 24.86 -29.39 -12.34
C VAL A 758 23.37 -29.10 -12.20
N ASN A 759 22.58 -29.93 -12.89
CA ASN A 759 21.13 -29.89 -12.95
C ASN A 759 20.55 -31.24 -12.47
N ASN A 760 19.23 -31.37 -12.48
CA ASN A 760 18.54 -32.64 -12.29
C ASN A 760 18.67 -33.52 -13.56
N PRO A 761 19.02 -34.83 -13.46
CA PRO A 761 19.13 -35.72 -14.63
C PRO A 761 17.84 -35.86 -15.47
N SER A 762 16.66 -35.61 -14.89
CA SER A 762 15.37 -35.71 -15.60
C SER A 762 14.88 -34.38 -16.21
N ASN A 763 15.79 -33.43 -16.51
CA ASN A 763 15.44 -32.07 -16.97
C ASN A 763 15.25 -31.89 -18.49
N ILE A 764 15.05 -32.96 -19.26
CA ILE A 764 14.53 -32.86 -20.63
C ILE A 764 13.46 -33.93 -20.81
N LEU A 765 12.29 -33.53 -21.31
CA LEU A 765 11.18 -34.44 -21.60
C LEU A 765 11.25 -34.82 -23.09
N PRO A 766 11.29 -36.11 -23.47
CA PRO A 766 11.38 -36.52 -24.88
C PRO A 766 10.29 -35.93 -25.78
N GLU A 767 9.06 -35.82 -25.27
CA GLU A 767 7.93 -35.16 -25.96
C GLU A 767 8.21 -33.68 -26.29
N ASN A 768 8.79 -32.94 -25.35
CA ASN A 768 9.13 -31.53 -25.55
C ASN A 768 10.29 -31.39 -26.54
N MET A 769 11.30 -32.27 -26.45
CA MET A 769 12.40 -32.33 -27.43
C MET A 769 11.87 -32.65 -28.84
N GLN A 770 10.96 -33.61 -28.97
CA GLN A 770 10.34 -33.97 -30.24
C GLN A 770 9.52 -32.79 -30.82
N ALA A 771 8.79 -32.06 -29.99
CA ALA A 771 8.07 -30.85 -30.39
C ALA A 771 9.00 -29.70 -30.84
N GLN A 772 10.24 -29.64 -30.33
CA GLN A 772 11.26 -28.71 -30.85
C GLN A 772 11.85 -29.18 -32.19
N LEU A 773 12.18 -30.47 -32.32
CA LEU A 773 12.77 -31.03 -33.55
C LEU A 773 11.81 -30.97 -34.74
N LEU A 774 10.54 -31.32 -34.54
CA LEU A 774 9.53 -31.42 -35.60
C LEU A 774 8.84 -30.10 -35.94
N LEU A 775 9.41 -28.95 -35.54
CA LEU A 775 8.87 -27.65 -35.90
C LEU A 775 8.97 -27.41 -37.41
N SER A 776 7.86 -27.09 -38.08
CA SER A 776 7.86 -26.79 -39.53
C SER A 776 8.70 -25.55 -39.85
N ASP A 777 9.33 -25.51 -41.02
CA ASP A 777 10.22 -24.42 -41.42
C ASP A 777 9.50 -23.06 -41.47
N GLU A 778 8.22 -23.03 -41.83
CA GLU A 778 7.34 -21.85 -41.69
C GLU A 778 7.33 -21.32 -40.25
N LYS A 779 7.17 -22.20 -39.26
CA LYS A 779 7.19 -21.84 -37.83
C LYS A 779 8.59 -21.48 -37.33
N LYS A 780 9.65 -22.12 -37.84
CA LYS A 780 11.04 -21.72 -37.56
C LYS A 780 11.28 -20.29 -38.06
N SER A 781 10.92 -19.99 -39.31
CA SER A 781 10.98 -18.66 -39.93
C SER A 781 10.19 -17.61 -39.13
N LEU A 782 8.94 -17.92 -38.75
CA LEU A 782 8.12 -17.02 -37.94
C LEU A 782 8.74 -16.74 -36.55
N PHE A 783 9.37 -17.74 -35.92
CA PHE A 783 10.06 -17.56 -34.65
C PHE A 783 11.25 -16.60 -34.78
N ILE A 784 12.13 -16.80 -35.76
CA ILE A 784 13.35 -15.97 -35.92
C ILE A 784 13.03 -14.54 -36.36
N ILE A 785 12.01 -14.35 -37.21
CA ILE A 785 11.52 -13.01 -37.59
C ILE A 785 11.03 -12.24 -36.35
N GLU A 786 10.13 -12.83 -35.57
CA GLU A 786 9.54 -12.14 -34.42
C GLU A 786 10.53 -11.94 -33.27
N LEU A 787 11.51 -12.85 -33.10
CA LEU A 787 12.60 -12.72 -32.12
C LEU A 787 13.50 -11.52 -32.43
N LEU A 788 13.97 -11.40 -33.67
CA LEU A 788 14.88 -10.32 -34.06
C LEU A 788 14.17 -8.97 -34.20
N LYS A 789 12.90 -8.95 -34.64
CA LYS A 789 12.06 -7.75 -34.52
C LYS A 789 11.93 -7.31 -33.06
N ASN A 790 11.70 -8.24 -32.12
CA ASN A 790 11.63 -7.92 -30.70
C ASN A 790 12.96 -7.36 -30.14
N LYS A 791 14.10 -7.98 -30.46
CA LYS A 791 15.45 -7.49 -30.13
C LYS A 791 15.65 -6.04 -30.60
N THR A 792 15.38 -5.79 -31.89
CA THR A 792 15.52 -4.48 -32.51
C THR A 792 14.59 -3.43 -31.88
N LEU A 793 13.33 -3.77 -31.60
CA LEU A 793 12.37 -2.89 -30.91
C LEU A 793 12.79 -2.57 -29.46
N ASN A 794 13.45 -3.51 -28.78
CA ASN A 794 13.98 -3.27 -27.44
C ASN A 794 15.21 -2.33 -27.48
N GLN A 795 16.13 -2.53 -28.43
CA GLN A 795 17.28 -1.63 -28.68
C GLN A 795 16.82 -0.21 -29.04
N LEU A 796 15.90 -0.08 -30.01
CA LEU A 796 15.28 1.20 -30.39
C LEU A 796 14.67 1.93 -29.19
N LYS A 797 14.03 1.22 -28.26
CA LYS A 797 13.49 1.82 -27.03
C LYS A 797 14.57 2.29 -26.06
N LEU A 798 15.72 1.62 -25.96
CA LEU A 798 16.83 2.08 -25.12
C LEU A 798 17.41 3.40 -25.63
N LEU A 799 17.65 3.50 -26.94
CA LEU A 799 18.14 4.72 -27.56
C LEU A 799 17.10 5.85 -27.43
N LYS A 800 15.82 5.60 -27.77
CA LYS A 800 14.73 6.60 -27.62
C LYS A 800 14.54 7.07 -26.18
N TYR A 801 14.71 6.18 -25.19
CA TYR A 801 14.66 6.52 -23.76
C TYR A 801 15.77 7.48 -23.35
N TYR A 802 17.02 7.21 -23.74
CA TYR A 802 18.14 8.09 -23.39
C TYR A 802 18.22 9.36 -24.24
N ALA A 803 17.86 9.33 -25.53
CA ALA A 803 17.75 10.53 -26.35
C ALA A 803 16.80 11.56 -25.72
N LYS A 804 15.64 11.12 -25.21
CA LYS A 804 14.71 11.97 -24.45
C LYS A 804 15.34 12.63 -23.22
N TYR A 805 16.34 12.00 -22.59
CA TYR A 805 17.08 12.55 -21.45
C TYR A 805 18.19 13.54 -21.87
N HIS A 806 18.92 13.25 -22.96
CA HIS A 806 20.01 14.10 -23.45
C HIS A 806 19.54 15.33 -24.24
N ARG A 807 18.30 15.36 -24.74
CA ARG A 807 17.69 16.48 -25.50
C ARG A 807 17.75 17.87 -24.84
N LYS A 808 17.99 17.96 -23.52
CA LYS A 808 18.21 19.22 -22.77
C LYS A 808 19.61 19.35 -22.14
N LYS A 809 20.54 18.43 -22.44
CA LYS A 809 21.85 18.32 -21.74
C LYS A 809 23.07 18.36 -22.66
N SER A 810 23.03 17.65 -23.79
CA SER A 810 24.17 17.57 -24.71
C SER A 810 23.63 17.31 -26.12
N ASN A 811 23.80 18.31 -27.01
CA ASN A 811 23.26 18.25 -28.37
C ASN A 811 23.96 17.15 -29.18
N THR A 812 25.29 17.07 -29.13
CA THR A 812 26.08 16.09 -29.90
C THR A 812 25.73 14.64 -29.58
N VAL A 813 25.48 14.32 -28.30
CA VAL A 813 25.01 12.99 -27.88
C VAL A 813 23.56 12.76 -28.33
N PHE A 814 22.69 13.77 -28.23
CA PHE A 814 21.31 13.69 -28.70
C PHE A 814 21.21 13.45 -30.23
N ASP A 815 21.93 14.24 -31.02
CA ASP A 815 21.95 14.18 -32.48
C ASP A 815 22.44 12.80 -32.95
N THR A 816 23.55 12.31 -32.37
CA THR A 816 24.08 10.98 -32.67
C THR A 816 23.08 9.86 -32.35
N LEU A 817 22.31 10.00 -31.27
CA LEU A 817 21.26 9.06 -30.92
C LEU A 817 20.07 9.11 -31.89
N GLU A 818 19.61 10.29 -32.30
CA GLU A 818 18.55 10.41 -33.31
C GLU A 818 18.99 9.84 -34.67
N THR A 819 20.23 10.07 -35.12
CA THR A 819 20.79 9.44 -36.32
C THR A 819 20.75 7.91 -36.22
N CYS A 820 21.23 7.32 -35.11
CA CYS A 820 21.18 5.87 -34.90
C CYS A 820 19.73 5.34 -34.84
N ILE A 821 18.83 6.08 -34.19
CA ILE A 821 17.40 5.74 -34.12
C ILE A 821 16.76 5.71 -35.51
N ASN A 822 17.06 6.69 -36.36
CA ASN A 822 16.48 6.83 -37.69
C ASN A 822 16.99 5.75 -38.65
N GLU A 823 18.31 5.49 -38.68
CA GLU A 823 18.89 4.35 -39.41
C GLU A 823 18.26 3.02 -38.98
N MET A 824 18.04 2.82 -37.68
CA MET A 824 17.38 1.60 -37.17
C MET A 824 15.89 1.52 -37.55
N ASN A 825 15.14 2.64 -37.60
CA ASN A 825 13.75 2.63 -38.06
C ASN A 825 13.67 2.31 -39.56
N GLU A 826 14.40 3.06 -40.40
CA GLU A 826 14.41 2.86 -41.87
C GLU A 826 14.82 1.45 -42.28
N LYS A 827 15.74 0.85 -41.52
CA LYS A 827 16.15 -0.54 -41.69
C LYS A 827 15.03 -1.48 -41.24
N TYR A 828 14.43 -1.27 -40.07
CA TYR A 828 13.33 -2.10 -39.55
C TYR A 828 12.12 -2.18 -40.50
N ASP A 829 11.82 -1.12 -41.25
CA ASP A 829 10.72 -1.14 -42.23
C ASP A 829 11.03 -1.98 -43.49
N LYS A 830 12.31 -2.31 -43.74
CA LYS A 830 12.80 -3.11 -44.88
C LYS A 830 13.14 -4.57 -44.50
N PHE A 831 12.70 -5.02 -43.33
CA PHE A 831 13.05 -6.33 -42.73
C PHE A 831 12.64 -7.52 -43.61
N PRO A 832 13.48 -8.56 -43.79
CA PRO A 832 13.19 -9.67 -44.69
C PRO A 832 12.08 -10.59 -44.14
N LEU A 833 11.17 -11.03 -45.02
CA LEU A 833 9.98 -11.83 -44.65
C LEU A 833 9.74 -13.07 -45.55
N GLU A 834 10.22 -13.08 -46.79
CA GLU A 834 9.78 -14.02 -47.84
C GLU A 834 10.94 -14.83 -48.43
N GLU A 835 11.53 -15.72 -47.63
CA GLU A 835 12.59 -16.65 -48.05
C GLU A 835 12.44 -18.01 -47.35
N GLY A 836 13.01 -19.06 -47.93
CA GLY A 836 13.12 -20.37 -47.27
C GLY A 836 13.97 -20.28 -46.00
N TYR A 837 13.61 -21.05 -44.96
CA TYR A 837 14.13 -20.91 -43.59
C TYR A 837 15.67 -20.78 -43.48
N GLU A 838 16.44 -21.62 -44.18
CA GLU A 838 17.91 -21.57 -44.13
C GLU A 838 18.51 -20.27 -44.70
N GLU A 839 18.00 -19.78 -45.83
CA GLU A 839 18.47 -18.50 -46.41
C GLU A 839 17.98 -17.31 -45.59
N LEU A 840 16.71 -17.35 -45.16
CA LEU A 840 16.14 -16.35 -44.26
C LEU A 840 16.97 -16.23 -42.98
N ARG A 841 17.41 -17.35 -42.39
CA ARG A 841 18.26 -17.35 -41.18
C ARG A 841 19.63 -16.72 -41.41
N LYS A 842 20.30 -17.01 -42.54
CA LYS A 842 21.57 -16.35 -42.92
C LYS A 842 21.38 -14.84 -43.10
N LYS A 843 20.33 -14.44 -43.83
CA LYS A 843 20.00 -13.03 -44.09
C LYS A 843 19.67 -12.30 -42.80
N LEU A 844 18.89 -12.92 -41.91
CA LEU A 844 18.55 -12.38 -40.60
C LEU A 844 19.77 -12.23 -39.67
N PHE A 845 20.77 -13.10 -39.74
CA PHE A 845 22.03 -12.92 -39.02
C PHE A 845 22.81 -11.68 -39.50
N LEU A 846 22.96 -11.49 -40.82
CA LEU A 846 23.59 -10.29 -41.37
C LEU A 846 22.84 -9.01 -40.95
N TRP A 847 21.51 -9.09 -40.86
CA TRP A 847 20.66 -8.02 -40.37
C TRP A 847 20.82 -7.73 -38.88
N GLU A 848 20.93 -8.76 -38.04
CA GLU A 848 21.23 -8.62 -36.61
C GLU A 848 22.56 -7.88 -36.41
N ALA A 849 23.62 -8.32 -37.07
CA ALA A 849 24.95 -7.71 -36.93
C ALA A 849 24.93 -6.22 -37.34
N GLN A 850 24.20 -5.88 -38.41
CA GLN A 850 24.03 -4.48 -38.84
C GLN A 850 23.22 -3.64 -37.84
N PHE A 851 22.18 -4.19 -37.21
CA PHE A 851 21.50 -3.51 -36.10
C PHE A 851 22.40 -3.35 -34.87
N ALA A 852 23.21 -4.36 -34.55
CA ALA A 852 24.16 -4.30 -33.43
C ALA A 852 25.21 -3.18 -33.62
N ILE A 853 25.75 -3.01 -34.83
CA ILE A 853 26.69 -1.91 -35.16
C ILE A 853 26.06 -0.54 -34.87
N ILE A 854 24.86 -0.27 -35.41
CA ILE A 854 24.17 1.02 -35.22
C ILE A 854 23.82 1.24 -33.73
N TYR A 855 23.38 0.18 -33.05
CA TYR A 855 23.04 0.23 -31.62
C TYR A 855 24.27 0.53 -30.74
N TRP A 856 25.38 -0.18 -30.93
CA TRP A 856 26.61 0.06 -30.13
C TRP A 856 27.26 1.41 -30.45
N ARG A 857 27.08 1.95 -31.67
CA ARG A 857 27.44 3.35 -31.99
C ARG A 857 26.64 4.35 -31.16
N GLY A 858 25.35 4.10 -30.93
CA GLY A 858 24.52 4.87 -30.00
C GLY A 858 24.95 4.73 -28.54
N VAL A 859 25.39 3.54 -28.10
CA VAL A 859 25.92 3.33 -26.74
C VAL A 859 27.29 3.99 -26.57
N ARG A 860 28.16 4.01 -27.59
CA ARG A 860 29.43 4.79 -27.60
C ARG A 860 29.17 6.27 -27.30
N ALA A 861 28.18 6.88 -27.96
CA ALA A 861 27.81 8.27 -27.71
C ALA A 861 27.26 8.53 -26.29
N LEU A 862 26.59 7.54 -25.68
CA LEU A 862 26.10 7.66 -24.30
C LEU A 862 27.20 7.56 -23.23
N LEU A 863 28.36 6.98 -23.56
CA LEU A 863 29.46 6.76 -22.63
C LEU A 863 30.68 7.65 -22.92
N SER A 864 30.71 8.40 -24.03
CA SER A 864 31.82 9.27 -24.41
C SER A 864 32.06 10.46 -23.48
N GLU A 865 31.05 10.87 -22.71
CA GLU A 865 31.15 11.93 -21.69
C GLU A 865 31.54 11.38 -20.29
N THR A 866 32.02 10.13 -20.18
CA THR A 866 32.24 9.45 -18.89
C THR A 866 33.70 9.00 -18.69
N GLU A 867 34.11 8.80 -17.43
CA GLU A 867 35.47 8.37 -17.04
C GLU A 867 35.87 6.97 -17.57
N TYR A 868 34.94 6.23 -18.16
CA TYR A 868 35.11 4.83 -18.55
C TYR A 868 34.97 4.66 -20.07
N PRO A 869 36.08 4.72 -20.84
CA PRO A 869 36.02 4.70 -22.29
C PRO A 869 35.41 3.39 -22.83
N PHE A 870 34.44 3.54 -23.73
CA PHE A 870 33.83 2.43 -24.47
C PHE A 870 33.99 2.66 -25.96
N ALA A 871 34.96 1.99 -26.57
CA ALA A 871 35.16 2.01 -28.01
C ALA A 871 34.08 1.17 -28.71
N GLU A 872 34.17 -0.16 -28.68
CA GLU A 872 33.21 -1.04 -29.36
C GLU A 872 32.96 -2.32 -28.57
N ARG A 873 32.21 -3.24 -29.15
CA ARG A 873 31.64 -4.39 -28.45
C ARG A 873 32.53 -5.64 -28.60
N GLU A 874 33.37 -5.89 -27.60
CA GLU A 874 34.29 -7.04 -27.56
C GLU A 874 33.66 -8.25 -26.83
N TYR A 875 33.47 -9.36 -27.55
CA TYR A 875 32.78 -10.55 -27.03
C TYR A 875 33.70 -11.56 -26.32
N GLN A 876 35.01 -11.54 -26.61
CA GLN A 876 36.02 -12.44 -26.01
C GLN A 876 37.27 -11.63 -25.66
N ASN A 877 38.00 -12.05 -24.62
CA ASN A 877 39.28 -11.48 -24.17
C ASN A 877 39.28 -9.94 -23.96
N ALA A 878 38.12 -9.36 -23.67
CA ALA A 878 37.94 -7.92 -23.58
C ALA A 878 38.72 -7.29 -22.42
N GLU A 879 39.58 -6.33 -22.74
CA GLU A 879 40.39 -5.58 -21.76
C GLU A 879 39.59 -4.41 -21.16
N GLY A 880 38.71 -3.79 -21.94
CA GLY A 880 37.90 -2.65 -21.51
C GLY A 880 36.87 -3.00 -20.44
N ILE A 881 36.90 -2.29 -19.30
CA ILE A 881 36.01 -2.52 -18.14
C ILE A 881 34.52 -2.62 -18.51
N VAL A 882 34.05 -1.80 -19.46
CA VAL A 882 32.66 -1.78 -19.93
C VAL A 882 32.30 -3.07 -20.67
N ASN A 883 33.19 -3.59 -21.52
CA ASN A 883 32.98 -4.88 -22.18
C ASN A 883 33.02 -6.05 -21.21
N GLN A 884 33.91 -6.02 -20.21
CA GLN A 884 33.90 -7.02 -19.15
C GLN A 884 32.59 -7.02 -18.37
N MET A 885 32.05 -5.84 -18.02
CA MET A 885 30.72 -5.73 -17.39
C MET A 885 29.59 -6.26 -18.27
N LEU A 886 29.63 -6.01 -19.59
CA LEU A 886 28.66 -6.56 -20.53
C LEU A 886 28.77 -8.09 -20.64
N ASN A 887 29.97 -8.63 -20.85
CA ASN A 887 30.24 -10.07 -20.97
C ASN A 887 29.77 -10.83 -19.72
N TYR A 888 30.20 -10.38 -18.53
CA TYR A 888 29.80 -10.92 -17.24
C TYR A 888 28.29 -10.82 -17.00
N GLY A 889 27.67 -9.70 -17.38
CA GLY A 889 26.22 -9.52 -17.32
C GLY A 889 25.45 -10.48 -18.23
N TYR A 890 25.93 -10.71 -19.45
CA TYR A 890 25.29 -11.64 -20.38
C TYR A 890 25.36 -13.10 -19.90
N ALA A 891 26.45 -13.54 -19.31
CA ALA A 891 26.54 -14.89 -18.74
C ALA A 891 25.64 -15.08 -17.50
N LEU A 892 25.44 -14.04 -16.68
CA LEU A 892 24.43 -14.05 -15.62
C LEU A 892 23.00 -14.14 -16.17
N LEU A 893 22.72 -13.51 -17.32
CA LEU A 893 21.43 -13.64 -18.02
C LEU A 893 21.26 -15.04 -18.62
N GLU A 894 22.29 -15.56 -19.29
CA GLU A 894 22.33 -16.91 -19.86
C GLU A 894 22.01 -17.96 -18.79
N SER A 895 22.66 -17.91 -17.63
CA SER A 895 22.36 -18.81 -16.51
C SER A 895 20.89 -18.79 -16.09
N LYS A 896 20.28 -17.59 -16.01
CA LYS A 896 18.88 -17.42 -15.60
C LYS A 896 17.88 -17.91 -16.66
N VAL A 897 18.22 -17.77 -17.95
CA VAL A 897 17.44 -18.31 -19.08
C VAL A 897 17.58 -19.83 -19.16
N MET A 898 18.81 -20.36 -19.11
CA MET A 898 19.14 -21.79 -19.09
C MET A 898 18.36 -22.55 -18.01
N ARG A 899 18.36 -22.03 -16.78
CA ARG A 899 17.59 -22.63 -15.68
C ARG A 899 16.09 -22.75 -16.03
N THR A 900 15.54 -21.79 -16.75
CA THR A 900 14.11 -21.81 -17.12
C THR A 900 13.82 -22.73 -18.31
N ILE A 901 14.77 -22.90 -19.24
CA ILE A 901 14.73 -23.96 -20.27
C ILE A 901 14.64 -25.33 -19.58
N HIS A 902 15.49 -25.58 -18.57
CA HIS A 902 15.48 -26.82 -17.79
C HIS A 902 14.21 -27.02 -16.93
N THR A 903 13.70 -26.00 -16.24
CA THR A 903 12.45 -26.11 -15.46
C THR A 903 11.23 -26.42 -16.34
N TRP A 904 11.24 -25.99 -17.62
CA TRP A 904 10.22 -26.37 -18.62
C TRP A 904 10.59 -27.64 -19.43
N GLN A 905 11.66 -28.34 -19.03
CA GLN A 905 12.15 -29.59 -19.61
C GLN A 905 12.37 -29.55 -21.13
N LEU A 906 12.81 -28.40 -21.64
CA LEU A 906 13.19 -28.17 -23.03
C LEU A 906 14.66 -28.55 -23.26
N SER A 907 15.00 -28.92 -24.49
CA SER A 907 16.39 -29.15 -24.90
C SER A 907 17.09 -27.82 -25.20
N PRO A 908 18.22 -27.48 -24.55
CA PRO A 908 18.93 -26.23 -24.77
C PRO A 908 19.70 -26.17 -26.11
N ASN A 909 19.91 -27.30 -26.79
CA ASN A 909 20.73 -27.40 -28.00
C ASN A 909 19.88 -27.44 -29.29
N ILE A 910 18.58 -27.13 -29.21
CA ILE A 910 17.67 -27.09 -30.36
C ILE A 910 17.11 -25.67 -30.50
N SER A 911 17.80 -24.89 -31.32
CA SER A 911 17.55 -23.49 -31.68
C SER A 911 16.99 -23.35 -33.09
N TYR A 912 16.58 -22.14 -33.45
CA TYR A 912 16.13 -21.78 -34.79
C TYR A 912 16.87 -20.58 -35.39
N LEU A 913 17.44 -19.67 -34.58
CA LEU A 913 18.34 -18.62 -35.06
C LEU A 913 19.80 -19.06 -35.03
N HIS A 914 20.35 -19.36 -33.86
CA HIS A 914 21.75 -19.80 -33.76
C HIS A 914 21.94 -21.22 -34.33
N ALA A 915 23.03 -21.45 -35.06
CA ALA A 915 23.29 -22.74 -35.71
C ALA A 915 23.74 -23.80 -34.68
N VAL A 916 23.10 -24.98 -34.70
CA VAL A 916 23.41 -26.07 -33.76
C VAL A 916 24.79 -26.67 -34.06
N ASN A 917 25.71 -26.58 -33.10
CA ASN A 917 27.08 -27.12 -33.20
C ASN A 917 27.32 -28.34 -32.28
N GLY A 918 26.27 -28.86 -31.66
CA GLY A 918 26.31 -30.07 -30.82
C GLY A 918 26.87 -29.88 -29.40
N LYS A 919 27.50 -28.75 -29.09
CA LYS A 919 28.07 -28.46 -27.76
C LYS A 919 27.35 -27.31 -27.05
N ASP A 920 27.10 -26.22 -27.76
CA ASP A 920 26.65 -24.98 -27.14
C ASP A 920 25.12 -24.97 -26.94
N PRO A 921 24.62 -24.26 -25.90
CA PRO A 921 23.21 -24.16 -25.57
C PRO A 921 22.51 -23.13 -26.47
N THR A 922 22.49 -23.38 -27.77
CA THR A 922 22.08 -22.42 -28.80
C THR A 922 20.65 -21.87 -28.62
N LEU A 923 19.72 -22.61 -28.00
CA LEU A 923 18.38 -22.12 -27.66
C LEU A 923 18.43 -21.07 -26.53
N CYS A 924 19.40 -21.18 -25.61
CA CYS A 924 19.63 -20.15 -24.60
C CYS A 924 20.04 -18.84 -25.27
N PHE A 925 20.90 -18.91 -26.29
CA PHE A 925 21.32 -17.76 -27.08
C PHE A 925 20.15 -17.15 -27.87
N ASP A 926 19.28 -17.97 -28.49
CA ASP A 926 18.03 -17.47 -29.09
C ASP A 926 17.15 -16.75 -28.05
N LEU A 927 16.84 -17.42 -26.93
CA LEU A 927 15.83 -16.93 -25.99
C LEU A 927 16.32 -15.79 -25.08
N MET A 928 17.63 -15.60 -24.90
CA MET A 928 18.18 -14.48 -24.12
C MET A 928 18.07 -13.13 -24.85
N GLU A 929 17.98 -13.12 -26.19
CA GLU A 929 18.00 -11.89 -27.00
C GLU A 929 16.90 -10.89 -26.62
N GLN A 930 15.69 -11.40 -26.34
CA GLN A 930 14.57 -10.56 -25.91
C GLN A 930 14.83 -9.81 -24.58
N TYR A 931 15.83 -10.21 -23.78
CA TYR A 931 16.11 -9.64 -22.46
C TYR A 931 17.38 -8.77 -22.41
N ARG A 932 18.38 -9.01 -23.27
CA ARG A 932 19.73 -8.39 -23.22
C ARG A 932 19.67 -6.90 -22.93
N THR A 933 19.01 -6.15 -23.81
CA THR A 933 18.95 -4.69 -23.79
C THR A 933 18.41 -4.11 -22.48
N PHE A 934 17.25 -4.57 -22.00
CA PHE A 934 16.60 -3.95 -20.85
C PHE A 934 16.94 -4.59 -19.50
N VAL A 935 17.70 -5.69 -19.48
CA VAL A 935 18.20 -6.35 -18.26
C VAL A 935 19.69 -6.09 -18.04
N ILE A 936 20.52 -6.21 -19.07
CA ILE A 936 21.99 -6.10 -18.97
C ILE A 936 22.45 -4.73 -19.44
N ASP A 937 22.25 -4.39 -20.71
CA ASP A 937 22.82 -3.18 -21.33
C ASP A 937 22.36 -1.92 -20.57
N ARG A 938 21.04 -1.82 -20.31
CA ARG A 938 20.44 -0.76 -19.49
C ARG A 938 21.04 -0.70 -18.07
N SER A 939 21.40 -1.83 -17.46
CA SER A 939 21.97 -1.88 -16.11
C SER A 939 23.43 -1.43 -16.09
N VAL A 940 24.24 -1.83 -17.08
CA VAL A 940 25.63 -1.38 -17.23
C VAL A 940 25.69 0.12 -17.51
N ILE A 941 24.91 0.61 -18.49
CA ILE A 941 24.83 2.04 -18.82
C ILE A 941 24.34 2.85 -17.62
N ALA A 942 23.37 2.34 -16.84
CA ALA A 942 22.84 3.06 -15.67
C ALA A 942 23.76 3.05 -14.43
N ILE A 943 24.78 2.19 -14.38
CA ILE A 943 25.86 2.28 -13.38
C ILE A 943 26.83 3.39 -13.80
N ILE A 944 27.30 3.33 -15.06
CA ILE A 944 28.33 4.24 -15.59
C ILE A 944 27.82 5.69 -15.66
N THR A 945 26.64 5.93 -16.25
CA THR A 945 26.05 7.28 -16.40
C THR A 945 25.59 7.93 -15.08
N LYS A 946 25.69 7.20 -13.96
CA LYS A 946 25.49 7.74 -12.60
C LYS A 946 26.77 8.13 -11.87
N GLY A 947 27.95 7.86 -12.44
CA GLY A 947 29.22 8.04 -11.74
C GLY A 947 29.44 7.05 -10.58
N GLU A 948 28.81 5.87 -10.62
CA GLU A 948 29.12 4.82 -9.64
C GLU A 948 30.54 4.30 -9.88
N LYS A 949 31.44 4.48 -8.91
CA LYS A 949 32.84 4.02 -9.01
C LYS A 949 32.92 2.52 -9.30
N ILE A 950 33.49 2.18 -10.45
CA ILE A 950 33.83 0.81 -10.87
C ILE A 950 35.35 0.71 -11.11
N ALA A 951 35.92 -0.48 -10.96
CA ALA A 951 37.36 -0.71 -11.04
C ALA A 951 37.73 -2.14 -11.46
N GLN A 952 38.89 -2.28 -12.11
CA GLN A 952 39.58 -3.55 -12.38
C GLN A 952 40.72 -3.80 -11.39
N GLU A 953 41.09 -5.07 -11.24
CA GLU A 953 42.22 -5.53 -10.44
C GLU A 953 43.52 -5.32 -11.25
N GLN A 954 44.44 -4.47 -10.74
CA GLN A 954 45.66 -4.08 -11.46
C GLN A 954 46.58 -5.24 -11.86
N SER A 955 46.49 -6.38 -11.17
CA SER A 955 47.32 -7.57 -11.41
C SER A 955 46.69 -8.61 -12.36
N SER A 956 45.38 -8.51 -12.66
CA SER A 956 44.65 -9.51 -13.44
C SER A 956 43.86 -8.91 -14.61
N GLY A 957 43.64 -7.59 -14.63
CA GLY A 957 42.78 -6.90 -15.60
C GLY A 957 41.28 -7.19 -15.42
N LEU A 958 40.89 -7.99 -14.43
CA LEU A 958 39.51 -8.44 -14.23
C LEU A 958 38.70 -7.46 -13.38
N LEU A 959 37.37 -7.49 -13.51
CA LEU A 959 36.46 -6.74 -12.64
C LEU A 959 36.71 -7.02 -11.16
N THR A 960 36.92 -5.97 -10.36
CA THR A 960 37.01 -6.10 -8.89
C THR A 960 35.76 -6.76 -8.29
N LEU A 961 35.93 -7.46 -7.16
CA LEU A 961 34.83 -8.08 -6.42
C LEU A 961 33.70 -7.09 -6.08
N ASP A 962 34.02 -5.82 -5.83
CA ASP A 962 33.03 -4.75 -5.58
C ASP A 962 32.22 -4.40 -6.85
N THR A 963 32.90 -4.21 -7.98
CA THR A 963 32.25 -3.98 -9.29
C THR A 963 31.34 -5.15 -9.67
N ARG A 964 31.79 -6.39 -9.47
CA ARG A 964 30.98 -7.61 -9.67
C ARG A 964 29.74 -7.64 -8.77
N LYS A 965 29.83 -7.23 -7.50
CA LYS A 965 28.67 -7.12 -6.59
C LYS A 965 27.66 -6.06 -7.03
N LYS A 966 28.12 -4.86 -7.38
CA LYS A 966 27.28 -3.75 -7.90
C LYS A 966 26.50 -4.20 -9.14
N LEU A 967 27.19 -4.83 -10.09
CA LEU A 967 26.60 -5.33 -11.31
C LEU A 967 25.56 -6.44 -11.07
N ILE A 968 25.84 -7.43 -10.20
CA ILE A 968 24.86 -8.45 -9.79
C ILE A 968 23.62 -7.80 -9.16
N SER A 969 23.81 -6.83 -8.26
CA SER A 969 22.72 -6.12 -7.59
C SER A 969 21.82 -5.39 -8.60
N LYS A 970 22.43 -4.64 -9.54
CA LYS A 970 21.70 -3.89 -10.57
C LYS A 970 20.93 -4.79 -11.54
N ILE A 971 21.55 -5.89 -11.98
CA ILE A 971 20.90 -6.90 -12.83
C ILE A 971 19.72 -7.54 -12.10
N ASN A 972 19.86 -7.89 -10.81
CA ASN A 972 18.78 -8.48 -10.03
C ASN A 972 17.66 -7.47 -9.72
N GLU A 973 17.95 -6.21 -9.40
CA GLU A 973 16.94 -5.14 -9.29
C GLU A 973 16.04 -5.08 -10.53
N ARG A 974 16.64 -5.27 -11.71
CA ARG A 974 15.92 -5.28 -12.98
C ARG A 974 15.22 -6.61 -13.27
N TRP A 975 15.83 -7.75 -12.95
CA TRP A 975 15.27 -9.10 -13.13
C TRP A 975 14.04 -9.38 -12.26
N PHE A 976 13.99 -8.77 -11.08
CA PHE A 976 12.88 -8.84 -10.14
C PHE A 976 12.05 -7.53 -10.12
N ALA A 977 12.12 -6.74 -11.20
CA ALA A 977 11.21 -5.62 -11.41
C ALA A 977 9.79 -6.10 -11.69
N ILE A 978 8.80 -5.30 -11.24
CA ILE A 978 7.39 -5.50 -11.55
C ILE A 978 7.08 -4.86 -12.90
N GLU A 979 6.59 -5.66 -13.84
CA GLU A 979 6.21 -5.26 -15.19
C GLU A 979 4.69 -5.37 -15.41
N LYS A 980 4.15 -4.58 -16.35
CA LYS A 980 2.72 -4.61 -16.72
C LYS A 980 2.50 -5.42 -17.99
N TYR A 981 2.09 -6.68 -17.84
CA TYR A 981 1.79 -7.60 -18.93
C TYR A 981 0.30 -7.95 -18.98
N LYS A 982 -0.33 -7.78 -20.14
CA LYS A 982 -1.78 -8.01 -20.38
C LYS A 982 -2.69 -7.38 -19.30
N GLY A 983 -2.33 -6.20 -18.80
CA GLY A 983 -3.09 -5.45 -17.78
C GLY A 983 -2.88 -5.92 -16.33
N LYS A 984 -2.09 -6.98 -16.09
CA LYS A 984 -1.71 -7.44 -14.74
C LYS A 984 -0.28 -6.99 -14.40
N GLU A 985 -0.02 -6.76 -13.12
CA GLU A 985 1.36 -6.69 -12.60
C GLU A 985 1.92 -8.10 -12.44
N ILE A 986 3.17 -8.30 -12.84
CA ILE A 986 3.90 -9.57 -12.76
C ILE A 986 5.40 -9.29 -12.59
N LEU A 987 6.18 -10.17 -11.96
CA LEU A 987 7.64 -10.04 -12.00
C LEU A 987 8.17 -10.34 -13.40
N LEU A 988 9.26 -9.69 -13.82
CA LEU A 988 9.95 -10.04 -15.06
C LEU A 988 10.44 -11.51 -15.05
N SER A 989 10.92 -12.01 -13.91
CA SER A 989 11.31 -13.42 -13.73
C SER A 989 10.13 -14.41 -13.85
N GLU A 990 8.95 -14.08 -13.33
CA GLU A 990 7.71 -14.87 -13.54
C GLU A 990 7.19 -14.77 -14.98
N LEU A 991 7.34 -13.60 -15.61
CA LEU A 991 6.95 -13.36 -16.99
C LEU A 991 7.78 -14.21 -17.96
N MET A 992 9.09 -14.38 -17.72
CA MET A 992 9.92 -15.31 -18.47
C MET A 992 9.39 -16.75 -18.41
N HIS A 993 8.94 -17.24 -17.25
CA HIS A 993 8.32 -18.58 -17.18
C HIS A 993 7.07 -18.68 -18.07
N LYS A 994 6.23 -17.63 -18.15
CA LYS A 994 5.04 -17.59 -19.02
C LYS A 994 5.37 -17.40 -20.51
N LEU A 995 6.55 -16.89 -20.84
CA LEU A 995 7.04 -16.82 -22.21
C LEU A 995 7.67 -18.15 -22.64
N MET A 996 8.32 -18.87 -21.72
CA MET A 996 8.81 -20.24 -21.93
C MET A 996 7.67 -21.26 -22.06
N GLU A 997 6.64 -21.16 -21.21
CA GLU A 997 5.35 -21.86 -21.35
C GLU A 997 4.77 -21.66 -22.76
N HIS A 998 4.68 -20.39 -23.18
CA HIS A 998 4.13 -20.02 -24.47
C HIS A 998 5.01 -20.48 -25.66
N PHE A 999 6.33 -20.55 -25.48
CA PHE A 999 7.26 -21.12 -26.46
C PHE A 999 7.06 -22.64 -26.60
N LEU A 1000 6.89 -23.36 -25.48
CA LEU A 1000 6.60 -24.79 -25.49
C LEU A 1000 5.26 -25.09 -26.19
N THR A 1001 4.20 -24.33 -25.89
CA THR A 1001 2.90 -24.50 -26.57
C THR A 1001 2.96 -24.12 -28.06
N PHE A 1002 3.87 -23.22 -28.45
CA PHE A 1002 4.13 -22.91 -29.88
C PHE A 1002 4.83 -24.09 -30.58
N CYS A 1003 5.80 -24.72 -29.92
CA CYS A 1003 6.47 -25.93 -30.42
C CYS A 1003 5.49 -27.11 -30.56
N LYS A 1004 4.63 -27.33 -29.55
CA LYS A 1004 3.53 -28.31 -29.62
C LYS A 1004 2.42 -27.95 -30.61
N GLY A 1005 2.44 -26.72 -31.15
CA GLY A 1005 1.50 -26.25 -32.17
C GLY A 1005 0.13 -25.81 -31.68
N GLU A 1006 -0.09 -25.80 -30.37
CA GLU A 1006 -1.31 -25.32 -29.70
C GLU A 1006 -1.56 -23.82 -29.94
N VAL A 1007 -0.52 -23.06 -30.29
CA VAL A 1007 -0.60 -21.63 -30.67
C VAL A 1007 0.13 -21.37 -31.99
N SER A 1008 -0.47 -20.54 -32.84
CA SER A 1008 0.01 -20.28 -34.21
C SER A 1008 1.13 -19.25 -34.35
N LYS A 1009 1.35 -18.39 -33.34
CA LYS A 1009 2.39 -17.35 -33.36
C LYS A 1009 3.17 -17.30 -32.03
N PRO A 1010 4.51 -17.15 -32.07
CA PRO A 1010 5.35 -16.94 -30.89
C PRO A 1010 5.02 -15.61 -30.19
N LYS A 1011 5.54 -15.39 -28.98
CA LYS A 1011 5.40 -14.12 -28.26
C LYS A 1011 6.68 -13.84 -27.48
N PHE A 1012 7.17 -12.61 -27.60
CA PHE A 1012 8.33 -12.09 -26.90
C PHE A 1012 7.94 -10.83 -26.13
N TYR A 1013 8.74 -10.42 -25.14
CA TYR A 1013 8.43 -9.24 -24.33
C TYR A 1013 9.09 -7.97 -24.86
N THR A 1014 8.30 -6.90 -24.98
CA THR A 1014 8.81 -5.54 -25.22
C THR A 1014 8.26 -4.65 -24.10
N PRO A 1015 9.08 -4.11 -23.19
CA PRO A 1015 8.55 -3.39 -22.03
C PRO A 1015 7.89 -2.06 -22.41
N LYS A 1016 7.19 -1.43 -21.45
CA LYS A 1016 6.57 -0.10 -21.58
C LYS A 1016 7.33 0.95 -20.75
N TRP A 1017 8.08 1.81 -21.44
CA TRP A 1017 9.05 2.78 -20.93
C TRP A 1017 9.25 3.88 -21.98
#